data_AF-A0A098B8S9-F1
#
_entry.id   AF-A0A098B8S9-F1
#
_cell.length_a   1.000
_cell.length_b   1.000
_cell.length_c   1.000
_cell.angle_alpha   90.00
_cell.angle_beta   90.00
_cell.angle_gamma   90.00
#
_symmetry.space_group_name_H-M   'P 1'
#
loop_
_entity.id
_entity.type
_entity.pdbx_description
1 polymer ?
#
loop_
_entity_poly.entity_id
_entity_poly.type
_entity_poly.pdbx_seq_one_letter_code
_entity_poly.pdbx_strand_id
1 'polypeptide(L)'
;MKKKKLVFTGVFTTAYVVNLMLSPISAYAGTLDAVKVTNGAQERAAIHTQPIVSPESILRLGGIDRFETAAKIAQAGWSEPSANSENQTIAAILTSGMDENLVDALSAAPLATKLNAPLLLTESNRLNPFTESELKRLKVNTVYITTGTGVISQPVIDALKKINSEMKIFFLGGKDRFETSVNIAKEMGKFDEVVIATGESNADALSMASIAAAKGNPILLSDAERLPDAIVQYLEDNKSNIKKYYLLGGEGSLSSKVQSVLSGKTVRIAGLDRYETNQKILATFASEINDDKVYLANGDDSHLVDALTGAVLAAKTNSPVLLVGSDLNELTKDFVKLGLSPLRNVVALGGNAVVEPTLVNDMVSATVYEEDKVKVGSENTDSPQVINDNVYVMGNSVTMENAEFKYNLYVHGNNASLKNVKVAGSIFVNPGENGTLKLDNVQAKNVYVLSGAAESIHLVNSKIINLIVDSSSNVRIVNSGTTDVTNTVVSSMAILESVEGSFGTVKIGKSDDSQTVVELRGTFDKPVTVTDAAKVIAAPNANISELVVAPQNKEDIVTLQGKFKTVAVNNQALLELGHNTSVSTIEINASVNLILDATARIIEITENGNTVTVSGNGAHNIGYTGNTNSDDYADNPGDGGDADNPGDGGDADNPGDGGDADNPGDGGDADNPGDGGDADNPG
;
A
#
# COMPACT_ATOMS: atom_id res chain seq x y z
N MET A 1 -52.12 37.50 -39.46
CA MET A 1 -53.03 36.32 -39.51
C MET A 1 -52.24 35.11 -40.02
N LYS A 2 -52.64 33.88 -39.61
CA LYS A 2 -52.13 32.55 -40.05
C LYS A 2 -52.03 32.47 -41.62
N LYS A 3 -51.13 31.72 -42.30
CA LYS A 3 -50.95 30.24 -42.31
C LYS A 3 -49.94 29.79 -43.43
N LYS A 4 -49.13 28.75 -43.17
CA LYS A 4 -48.66 27.62 -44.04
C LYS A 4 -47.82 27.81 -45.35
N LYS A 5 -46.73 27.00 -45.41
CA LYS A 5 -46.36 25.92 -46.40
C LYS A 5 -45.01 26.01 -47.18
N LEU A 6 -44.12 25.04 -46.89
CA LEU A 6 -43.40 24.09 -47.79
C LEU A 6 -42.27 24.54 -48.77
N VAL A 7 -41.05 23.95 -48.64
CA VAL A 7 -40.11 23.37 -49.66
C VAL A 7 -39.12 22.44 -48.87
N PHE A 8 -38.99 21.10 -49.06
CA PHE A 8 -38.14 20.29 -49.99
C PHE A 8 -36.62 20.63 -49.98
N THR A 9 -35.64 19.70 -49.96
CA THR A 9 -35.32 18.47 -50.75
C THR A 9 -34.58 17.39 -49.89
N GLY A 10 -34.23 16.16 -50.30
CA GLY A 10 -34.25 15.43 -51.60
C GLY A 10 -34.08 13.89 -51.43
N VAL A 11 -33.89 13.12 -52.52
CA VAL A 11 -34.15 11.65 -52.61
C VAL A 11 -33.03 10.83 -53.31
N PHE A 12 -32.68 9.67 -52.72
CA PHE A 12 -32.11 8.39 -53.23
C PHE A 12 -31.35 8.26 -54.58
N THR A 13 -30.20 7.56 -54.53
CA THR A 13 -29.86 6.25 -55.18
C THR A 13 -28.42 5.85 -54.71
N THR A 14 -27.88 4.62 -54.75
CA THR A 14 -28.31 3.26 -55.18
C THR A 14 -27.74 2.18 -54.21
N ALA A 15 -27.74 0.88 -54.55
CA ALA A 15 -27.17 -0.22 -53.74
C ALA A 15 -26.06 -1.02 -54.45
N TYR A 16 -25.20 -1.71 -53.67
CA TYR A 16 -24.38 -2.85 -54.13
C TYR A 16 -24.29 -3.90 -53.01
N VAL A 17 -24.39 -5.18 -53.37
CA VAL A 17 -24.34 -6.33 -52.44
C VAL A 17 -22.96 -6.98 -52.52
N VAL A 18 -22.35 -7.29 -51.38
CA VAL A 18 -21.19 -8.18 -51.29
C VAL A 18 -21.40 -9.15 -50.11
N ASN A 19 -21.32 -10.45 -50.40
CA ASN A 19 -21.25 -11.51 -49.39
C ASN A 19 -20.01 -11.34 -48.53
N LEU A 20 -20.15 -11.45 -47.21
CA LEU A 20 -19.04 -11.76 -46.32
C LEU A 20 -19.36 -13.03 -45.52
N MET A 21 -18.44 -13.99 -45.62
CA MET A 21 -18.50 -15.28 -44.95
C MET A 21 -18.50 -15.11 -43.44
N LEU A 22 -19.18 -16.03 -42.73
CA LEU A 22 -18.94 -16.24 -41.31
C LEU A 22 -17.55 -16.85 -41.11
N SER A 23 -16.68 -16.14 -40.40
CA SER A 23 -15.48 -16.67 -39.75
C SER A 23 -15.40 -16.12 -38.32
N PRO A 24 -14.90 -16.90 -37.35
CA PRO A 24 -14.92 -16.50 -35.95
C PRO A 24 -13.95 -15.34 -35.68
N ILE A 25 -14.44 -14.28 -35.04
CA ILE A 25 -13.64 -13.12 -34.67
C ILE A 25 -12.83 -13.46 -33.40
N SER A 26 -11.63 -14.00 -33.61
CA SER A 26 -10.57 -14.00 -32.61
C SER A 26 -9.91 -12.62 -32.55
N ALA A 27 -10.55 -11.64 -31.91
CA ALA A 27 -9.93 -10.38 -31.51
C ALA A 27 -10.84 -9.58 -30.55
N TYR A 28 -10.64 -9.75 -29.24
CA TYR A 28 -11.01 -8.71 -28.26
C TYR A 28 -9.90 -8.52 -27.22
N ALA A 29 -8.65 -8.44 -27.69
CA ALA A 29 -7.59 -7.74 -27.01
C ALA A 29 -7.83 -6.22 -27.16
N GLY A 30 -8.94 -5.75 -26.59
CA GLY A 30 -9.21 -4.33 -26.47
C GLY A 30 -8.19 -3.73 -25.51
N THR A 31 -7.43 -2.75 -26.00
CA THR A 31 -6.41 -2.06 -25.22
C THR A 31 -7.04 -1.34 -24.03
N LEU A 32 -6.98 -1.96 -22.85
CA LEU A 32 -6.69 -1.18 -21.67
C LEU A 32 -5.32 -0.56 -21.91
N ASP A 33 -5.30 0.69 -22.36
CA ASP A 33 -4.29 1.63 -21.88
C ASP A 33 -4.49 1.75 -20.38
N ALA A 34 -3.98 0.74 -19.66
CA ALA A 34 -3.72 0.85 -18.26
C ALA A 34 -2.96 2.17 -18.09
N VAL A 35 -3.46 3.02 -17.19
CA VAL A 35 -2.66 4.13 -16.66
C VAL A 35 -1.27 3.57 -16.43
N LYS A 36 -0.26 4.20 -17.05
CA LYS A 36 1.14 3.89 -16.75
C LYS A 36 1.39 4.30 -15.30
N VAL A 37 0.97 3.44 -14.38
CA VAL A 37 1.39 3.40 -12.98
C VAL A 37 2.86 3.00 -13.05
N THR A 38 3.68 3.99 -13.35
CA THR A 38 5.13 3.85 -13.43
C THR A 38 5.61 3.36 -12.07
N ASN A 39 6.28 2.20 -12.08
CA ASN A 39 6.95 1.52 -10.98
C ASN A 39 7.18 2.39 -9.72
N GLY A 40 6.56 2.02 -8.60
CA GLY A 40 6.88 2.60 -7.29
C GLY A 40 5.79 2.53 -6.21
N ALA A 41 4.50 2.51 -6.58
CA ALA A 41 3.39 2.75 -5.63
C ALA A 41 2.40 1.58 -5.44
N GLN A 42 2.76 0.34 -5.83
CA GLN A 42 1.96 -0.85 -5.56
C GLN A 42 2.81 -1.98 -4.96
N GLU A 43 3.00 -1.99 -3.63
CA GLU A 43 3.38 -3.19 -2.87
C GLU A 43 3.20 -3.08 -1.34
N ARG A 44 2.32 -2.17 -0.87
CA ARG A 44 1.86 -2.13 0.53
C ARG A 44 0.33 -1.96 0.60
N ALA A 45 -0.40 -2.93 0.07
CA ALA A 45 -1.72 -3.21 0.62
C ALA A 45 -1.49 -3.68 2.06
N ALA A 46 -1.82 -2.87 3.05
CA ALA A 46 -1.64 -3.24 4.46
C ALA A 46 -2.61 -4.40 4.79
N ILE A 47 -2.09 -5.63 4.77
CA ILE A 47 -2.83 -6.86 4.99
C ILE A 47 -3.38 -6.86 6.42
N HIS A 48 -4.69 -6.68 6.54
CA HIS A 48 -5.37 -6.61 7.83
C HIS A 48 -6.45 -7.67 7.93
N THR A 49 -6.35 -8.50 8.96
CA THR A 49 -7.25 -9.62 9.30
C THR A 49 -8.53 -9.17 10.01
N GLN A 50 -8.96 -7.92 9.79
CA GLN A 50 -10.10 -7.32 10.49
C GLN A 50 -11.42 -7.97 10.05
N PRO A 51 -12.42 -8.07 10.97
CA PRO A 51 -13.71 -8.67 10.67
C PRO A 51 -14.51 -7.83 9.66
N ILE A 52 -15.45 -8.49 8.98
CA ILE A 52 -16.35 -7.83 8.02
C ILE A 52 -17.17 -6.76 8.76
N VAL A 53 -17.00 -5.50 8.38
CA VAL A 53 -17.81 -4.39 8.92
C VAL A 53 -19.17 -4.37 8.24
N SER A 54 -20.24 -4.50 9.03
CA SER A 54 -21.62 -4.36 8.57
C SER A 54 -21.85 -2.96 7.97
N PRO A 55 -22.65 -2.79 6.90
CA PRO A 55 -23.03 -1.48 6.39
C PRO A 55 -23.65 -0.54 7.45
N GLU A 56 -24.19 -1.08 8.55
CA GLU A 56 -24.71 -0.28 9.66
C GLU A 56 -23.62 0.44 10.48
N SER A 57 -22.32 0.14 10.30
CA SER A 57 -21.21 0.79 11.00
C SER A 57 -20.59 1.99 10.25
N ILE A 58 -21.18 2.44 9.14
CA ILE A 58 -20.70 3.62 8.41
C ILE A 58 -20.83 4.86 9.31
N LEU A 59 -19.71 5.51 9.62
CA LEU A 59 -19.72 6.78 10.34
C LEU A 59 -20.20 7.90 9.40
N ARG A 60 -21.28 8.60 9.77
CA ARG A 60 -21.73 9.79 9.03
C ARG A 60 -21.50 11.06 9.83
N LEU A 61 -20.77 12.00 9.23
CA LEU A 61 -20.55 13.34 9.76
C LEU A 61 -21.36 14.33 8.91
N GLY A 62 -22.65 14.46 9.23
CA GLY A 62 -23.60 15.29 8.49
C GLY A 62 -24.58 16.03 9.40
N GLY A 63 -24.80 17.32 9.12
CA GLY A 63 -25.77 18.19 9.78
C GLY A 63 -27.09 18.34 9.00
N ILE A 64 -27.98 19.18 9.52
CA ILE A 64 -29.14 19.74 8.79
C ILE A 64 -28.69 20.69 7.69
N ASP A 65 -27.50 21.28 7.85
CA ASP A 65 -26.83 22.14 6.88
C ASP A 65 -25.29 21.98 6.98
N ARG A 66 -24.59 22.64 6.07
CA ARG A 66 -23.12 22.68 5.99
C ARG A 66 -22.43 23.22 7.27
N PHE A 67 -23.07 24.12 8.01
CA PHE A 67 -22.50 24.70 9.23
C PHE A 67 -22.52 23.68 10.39
N GLU A 68 -23.61 22.93 10.53
CA GLU A 68 -23.66 21.80 11.48
C GLU A 68 -22.78 20.63 11.01
N THR A 69 -22.67 20.35 9.70
CA THR A 69 -21.70 19.36 9.18
C THR A 69 -20.27 19.72 9.60
N ALA A 70 -19.84 20.97 9.37
CA ALA A 70 -18.53 21.47 9.80
C ALA A 70 -18.31 21.31 11.31
N ALA A 71 -19.33 21.61 12.13
CA ALA A 71 -19.28 21.44 13.58
C ALA A 71 -19.15 19.96 14.00
N LYS A 72 -19.86 19.03 13.35
CA LYS A 72 -19.74 17.58 13.61
C LYS A 72 -18.36 17.03 13.21
N ILE A 73 -17.78 17.55 12.13
CA ILE A 73 -16.40 17.24 11.73
C ILE A 73 -15.40 17.77 12.78
N ALA A 74 -15.63 18.97 13.32
CA ALA A 74 -14.83 19.53 14.41
C ALA A 74 -14.96 18.69 15.71
N GLN A 75 -16.15 18.19 16.03
CA GLN A 75 -16.39 17.29 17.17
C GLN A 75 -15.68 15.95 17.01
N ALA A 76 -15.68 15.37 15.80
CA ALA A 76 -15.02 14.10 15.52
C ALA A 76 -13.48 14.20 15.53
N GLY A 77 -12.90 15.35 15.17
CA GLY A 77 -11.45 15.53 15.07
C GLY A 77 -10.75 16.20 16.25
N TRP A 78 -11.48 16.92 17.10
CA TRP A 78 -10.91 17.77 18.14
C TRP A 78 -11.68 17.66 19.46
N SER A 79 -11.06 17.01 20.45
CA SER A 79 -11.55 16.92 21.83
C SER A 79 -11.53 18.28 22.53
N GLU A 80 -12.37 18.44 23.55
CA GLU A 80 -12.28 19.61 24.45
C GLU A 80 -10.92 19.62 25.19
N PRO A 81 -10.27 20.78 25.35
CA PRO A 81 -9.05 20.88 26.14
C PRO A 81 -9.26 20.56 27.62
N SER A 82 -8.32 19.79 28.19
CA SER A 82 -8.21 19.51 29.62
C SER A 82 -8.25 20.79 30.46
N ALA A 83 -8.81 20.71 31.67
CA ALA A 83 -8.89 21.86 32.59
C ALA A 83 -7.54 22.52 32.88
N ASN A 84 -6.43 21.78 32.73
CA ASN A 84 -5.07 22.27 32.98
C ASN A 84 -4.41 22.92 31.73
N SER A 85 -5.15 23.16 30.63
CA SER A 85 -4.61 23.74 29.38
C SER A 85 -4.50 25.27 29.40
N GLU A 86 -4.42 25.90 30.58
CA GLU A 86 -4.23 27.34 30.70
C GLU A 86 -2.90 27.73 30.04
N ASN A 87 -2.97 28.64 29.05
CA ASN A 87 -1.89 29.06 28.12
C ASN A 87 -1.65 28.21 26.85
N GLN A 88 -2.44 27.16 26.56
CA GLN A 88 -2.35 26.51 25.24
C GLN A 88 -2.96 27.39 24.14
N THR A 89 -2.21 27.68 23.06
CA THR A 89 -2.79 28.26 21.84
C THR A 89 -3.74 27.25 21.21
N ILE A 90 -5.00 27.63 21.01
CA ILE A 90 -5.99 26.78 20.35
C ILE A 90 -6.57 27.60 19.21
N ALA A 91 -6.30 27.12 18.00
CA ALA A 91 -6.64 27.78 16.75
C ALA A 91 -7.89 27.18 16.11
N ALA A 92 -8.64 28.00 15.37
CA ALA A 92 -9.61 27.57 14.39
C ALA A 92 -9.37 28.30 13.06
N ILE A 93 -9.59 27.62 11.94
CA ILE A 93 -9.76 28.28 10.64
C ILE A 93 -11.23 28.66 10.51
N LEU A 94 -11.52 29.89 10.11
CA LEU A 94 -12.87 30.37 9.86
C LEU A 94 -12.99 30.85 8.42
N THR A 95 -13.98 30.34 7.70
CA THR A 95 -14.23 30.74 6.31
C THR A 95 -15.73 30.92 6.03
N SER A 96 -16.05 31.56 4.91
CA SER A 96 -17.42 31.70 4.46
C SER A 96 -17.99 30.34 4.06
N GLY A 97 -19.16 30.01 4.58
CA GLY A 97 -19.93 28.84 4.16
C GLY A 97 -20.72 29.05 2.87
N MET A 98 -20.54 30.16 2.14
CA MET A 98 -21.33 30.50 0.94
C MET A 98 -20.61 30.05 -0.35
N ASP A 99 -21.34 29.46 -1.30
CA ASP A 99 -20.80 28.78 -2.49
C ASP A 99 -19.83 29.66 -3.30
N GLU A 100 -20.18 30.93 -3.50
CA GLU A 100 -19.38 31.89 -4.28
C GLU A 100 -18.04 32.26 -3.64
N ASN A 101 -17.83 31.87 -2.37
CA ASN A 101 -16.62 32.15 -1.58
C ASN A 101 -15.86 30.88 -1.15
N LEU A 102 -16.37 29.66 -1.40
CA LEU A 102 -15.72 28.40 -0.97
C LEU A 102 -14.30 28.24 -1.52
N VAL A 103 -14.04 28.83 -2.69
CA VAL A 103 -12.74 28.80 -3.37
C VAL A 103 -11.60 29.41 -2.55
N ASP A 104 -11.88 30.41 -1.71
CA ASP A 104 -10.90 31.03 -0.80
C ASP A 104 -10.36 30.03 0.24
N ALA A 105 -11.16 29.01 0.57
CA ALA A 105 -10.82 28.00 1.57
C ALA A 105 -10.09 26.77 1.02
N LEU A 106 -10.03 26.56 -0.30
CA LEU A 106 -9.41 25.36 -0.91
C LEU A 106 -7.95 25.19 -0.49
N SER A 107 -7.25 26.30 -0.24
CA SER A 107 -5.86 26.31 0.21
C SER A 107 -5.68 26.23 1.73
N ALA A 108 -6.77 26.21 2.51
CA ALA A 108 -6.73 26.32 3.96
C ALA A 108 -6.43 24.99 4.68
N ALA A 109 -6.75 23.83 4.10
CA ALA A 109 -6.60 22.54 4.77
C ALA A 109 -5.16 22.23 5.24
N PRO A 110 -4.09 22.56 4.47
CA PRO A 110 -2.71 22.42 4.95
C PRO A 110 -2.36 23.34 6.12
N LEU A 111 -2.83 24.58 6.15
CA LEU A 111 -2.63 25.47 7.29
C LEU A 111 -3.43 24.99 8.52
N ALA A 112 -4.68 24.56 8.32
CA ALA A 112 -5.53 23.99 9.36
C ALA A 112 -4.83 22.79 10.03
N THR A 113 -4.27 21.88 9.23
CA THR A 113 -3.54 20.70 9.71
C THR A 113 -2.24 21.06 10.42
N LYS A 114 -1.45 21.99 9.86
CA LYS A 114 -0.24 22.54 10.51
C LYS A 114 -0.54 23.12 11.90
N LEU A 115 -1.67 23.79 12.06
CA LEU A 115 -2.12 24.39 13.32
C LEU A 115 -2.87 23.41 14.24
N ASN A 116 -3.12 22.16 13.80
CA ASN A 116 -4.05 21.22 14.42
C ASN A 116 -5.40 21.89 14.76
N ALA A 117 -5.96 22.63 13.81
CA ALA A 117 -7.15 23.46 13.95
C ALA A 117 -8.31 22.93 13.08
N PRO A 118 -9.56 22.92 13.57
CA PRO A 118 -10.72 22.64 12.72
C PRO A 118 -10.94 23.77 11.71
N LEU A 119 -11.56 23.45 10.58
CA LEU A 119 -12.11 24.42 9.64
C LEU A 119 -13.61 24.55 9.89
N LEU A 120 -14.01 25.73 10.38
CA LEU A 120 -15.38 26.09 10.71
C LEU A 120 -15.93 27.11 9.71
N LEU A 121 -17.25 27.11 9.57
CA LEU A 121 -17.96 27.90 8.56
C LEU A 121 -18.79 29.01 9.20
N THR A 122 -18.92 30.16 8.54
CA THR A 122 -19.78 31.28 8.96
C THR A 122 -20.50 31.90 7.77
N GLU A 123 -21.63 32.52 8.02
CA GLU A 123 -22.28 33.44 7.09
C GLU A 123 -21.54 34.78 7.06
N SER A 124 -21.66 35.53 5.97
CA SER A 124 -20.94 36.79 5.74
C SER A 124 -21.13 37.87 6.80
N ASN A 125 -22.28 37.89 7.48
CA ASN A 125 -22.65 38.93 8.46
C ASN A 125 -23.16 38.38 9.80
N ARG A 126 -23.02 37.07 10.04
CA ARG A 126 -23.47 36.40 11.26
C ARG A 126 -22.61 35.17 11.51
N LEU A 127 -22.15 35.02 12.75
CA LEU A 127 -21.61 33.77 13.26
C LEU A 127 -22.79 32.84 13.58
N ASN A 128 -22.95 31.72 12.88
CA ASN A 128 -23.99 30.74 13.22
C ASN A 128 -23.76 30.09 14.60
N PRO A 129 -24.83 29.61 15.25
CA PRO A 129 -24.74 28.99 16.57
C PRO A 129 -23.92 27.68 16.61
N PHE A 130 -23.73 26.98 15.49
CA PHE A 130 -22.92 25.75 15.44
C PHE A 130 -21.43 26.08 15.61
N THR A 131 -20.91 27.00 14.79
CA THR A 131 -19.55 27.51 14.91
C THR A 131 -19.34 28.26 16.23
N GLU A 132 -20.29 29.07 16.71
CA GLU A 132 -20.19 29.71 18.02
C GLU A 132 -20.05 28.67 19.16
N SER A 133 -20.81 27.57 19.09
CA SER A 133 -20.74 26.47 20.06
C SER A 133 -19.39 25.75 20.02
N GLU A 134 -18.87 25.46 18.83
CA GLU A 134 -17.58 24.77 18.69
C GLU A 134 -16.39 25.63 19.12
N LEU A 135 -16.39 26.92 18.80
CA LEU A 135 -15.38 27.88 19.27
C LEU A 135 -15.34 27.95 20.81
N LYS A 136 -16.51 27.87 21.47
CA LYS A 136 -16.63 27.80 22.94
C LYS A 136 -16.16 26.45 23.50
N ARG A 137 -16.65 25.34 22.94
CA ARG A 137 -16.30 23.96 23.37
C ARG A 137 -14.80 23.73 23.29
N LEU A 138 -14.17 24.17 22.20
CA LEU A 138 -12.73 24.07 21.99
C LEU A 138 -11.92 25.15 22.70
N LYS A 139 -12.55 26.13 23.39
CA LYS A 139 -11.88 27.24 24.09
C LYS A 139 -10.92 28.01 23.17
N VAL A 140 -11.35 28.24 21.92
CA VAL A 140 -10.52 28.85 20.87
C VAL A 140 -10.09 30.26 21.28
N ASN A 141 -8.79 30.52 21.15
CA ASN A 141 -8.18 31.81 21.46
C ASN A 141 -7.48 32.46 20.26
N THR A 142 -7.38 31.74 19.13
CA THR A 142 -6.83 32.26 17.88
C THR A 142 -7.73 31.84 16.70
N VAL A 143 -8.10 32.78 15.83
CA VAL A 143 -8.88 32.50 14.62
C VAL A 143 -8.15 33.03 13.40
N TYR A 144 -8.04 32.19 12.38
CA TYR A 144 -7.50 32.55 11.07
C TYR A 144 -8.64 32.63 10.06
N ILE A 145 -8.88 33.83 9.52
CA ILE A 145 -9.97 34.12 8.59
C ILE A 145 -9.42 34.05 7.16
N THR A 146 -9.88 33.07 6.38
CA THR A 146 -9.34 32.79 5.04
C THR A 146 -10.07 33.52 3.91
N THR A 147 -11.12 34.29 4.18
CA THR A 147 -11.80 35.12 3.16
C THR A 147 -11.48 36.60 3.34
N GLY A 148 -11.60 37.39 2.27
CA GLY A 148 -11.46 38.85 2.35
C GLY A 148 -12.48 39.51 3.32
N THR A 149 -12.16 40.71 3.81
CA THR A 149 -13.03 41.48 4.74
C THR A 149 -14.33 41.97 4.11
N GLY A 150 -14.45 41.93 2.78
CA GLY A 150 -15.71 42.11 2.05
C GLY A 150 -16.64 40.90 2.11
N VAL A 151 -16.13 39.73 2.49
CA VAL A 151 -16.89 38.46 2.58
C VAL A 151 -17.31 38.19 4.02
N ILE A 152 -16.38 38.23 4.98
CA ILE A 152 -16.68 38.13 6.41
C ILE A 152 -16.58 39.53 7.03
N SER A 153 -17.74 40.05 7.43
CA SER A 153 -17.92 41.44 7.87
C SER A 153 -17.84 41.62 9.39
N GLN A 154 -17.74 42.88 9.83
CA GLN A 154 -17.51 43.27 11.23
C GLN A 154 -18.41 42.58 12.28
N PRO A 155 -19.73 42.34 12.06
CA PRO A 155 -20.58 41.65 13.05
C PRO A 155 -20.10 40.24 13.42
N VAL A 156 -19.42 39.53 12.51
CA VAL A 156 -18.79 38.23 12.81
C VAL A 156 -17.59 38.43 13.74
N ILE A 157 -16.76 39.43 13.46
CA ILE A 157 -15.58 39.80 14.27
C ILE A 157 -15.99 40.22 15.70
N ASP A 158 -17.08 41.00 15.81
CA ASP A 158 -17.65 41.41 17.10
C ASP A 158 -18.20 40.20 17.87
N ALA A 159 -18.82 39.23 17.20
CA ALA A 159 -19.29 37.99 17.80
C ALA A 159 -18.12 37.12 18.30
N LEU A 160 -17.05 36.97 17.51
CA LEU A 160 -15.80 36.29 17.94
C LEU A 160 -15.21 36.94 19.19
N LYS A 161 -15.12 38.27 19.22
CA LYS A 161 -14.66 39.05 20.39
C LYS A 161 -15.58 38.97 21.60
N LYS A 162 -16.87 38.65 21.41
CA LYS A 162 -17.83 38.39 22.50
C LYS A 162 -17.66 36.99 23.10
N ILE A 163 -17.18 36.00 22.33
CA ILE A 163 -16.80 34.68 22.86
C ILE A 163 -15.56 34.81 23.74
N ASN A 164 -14.53 35.52 23.25
CA ASN A 164 -13.30 35.77 23.98
C ASN A 164 -12.73 37.14 23.56
N SER A 165 -12.67 38.10 24.49
CA SER A 165 -12.19 39.46 24.24
C SER A 165 -10.73 39.51 23.81
N GLU A 166 -9.92 38.57 24.28
CA GLU A 166 -8.49 38.46 23.97
C GLU A 166 -8.21 37.66 22.68
N MET A 167 -9.26 37.11 22.04
CA MET A 167 -9.11 36.27 20.84
C MET A 167 -8.27 36.96 19.76
N LYS A 168 -7.16 36.32 19.35
CA LYS A 168 -6.32 36.80 18.26
C LYS A 168 -6.99 36.46 16.94
N ILE A 169 -7.08 37.43 16.03
CA ILE A 169 -7.73 37.26 14.73
C ILE A 169 -6.74 37.64 13.65
N PHE A 170 -6.39 36.67 12.81
CA PHE A 170 -5.49 36.83 11.66
C PHE A 170 -6.32 36.82 10.38
N PHE A 171 -6.22 37.88 9.58
CA PHE A 171 -6.88 37.97 8.29
C PHE A 171 -5.91 37.52 7.19
N LEU A 172 -6.20 36.38 6.56
CA LEU A 172 -5.41 35.83 5.45
C LEU A 172 -6.04 36.10 4.08
N GLY A 173 -7.34 36.42 4.02
CA GLY A 173 -8.02 36.77 2.78
C GLY A 173 -7.36 37.95 2.05
N GLY A 174 -7.07 37.76 0.77
CA GLY A 174 -6.57 38.79 -0.13
C GLY A 174 -7.67 39.57 -0.85
N LYS A 175 -7.30 40.32 -1.89
CA LYS A 175 -8.23 40.96 -2.83
C LYS A 175 -8.98 39.95 -3.72
N ASP A 176 -8.40 38.77 -3.88
CA ASP A 176 -8.87 37.66 -4.71
C ASP A 176 -8.36 36.31 -4.14
N ARG A 177 -8.92 35.21 -4.66
CA ARG A 177 -8.60 33.83 -4.28
C ARG A 177 -7.10 33.47 -4.42
N PHE A 178 -6.39 34.14 -5.33
CA PHE A 178 -4.98 33.87 -5.60
C PHE A 178 -4.11 34.49 -4.51
N GLU A 179 -4.34 35.76 -4.18
CA GLU A 179 -3.67 36.43 -3.05
C GLU A 179 -4.00 35.77 -1.71
N THR A 180 -5.25 35.32 -1.50
CA THR A 180 -5.64 34.47 -0.37
C THR A 180 -4.75 33.23 -0.26
N SER A 181 -4.58 32.47 -1.35
CA SER A 181 -3.74 31.27 -1.34
C SER A 181 -2.26 31.56 -1.04
N VAL A 182 -1.73 32.68 -1.52
CA VAL A 182 -0.37 33.16 -1.19
C VAL A 182 -0.23 33.52 0.29
N ASN A 183 -1.22 34.19 0.88
CA ASN A 183 -1.19 34.59 2.28
C ASN A 183 -1.26 33.37 3.22
N ILE A 184 -2.07 32.37 2.88
CA ILE A 184 -2.10 31.09 3.60
C ILE A 184 -0.75 30.37 3.49
N ALA A 185 -0.16 30.31 2.29
CA ALA A 185 1.16 29.70 2.10
C ALA A 185 2.29 30.44 2.85
N LYS A 186 2.22 31.77 2.99
CA LYS A 186 3.14 32.55 3.83
C LYS A 186 3.04 32.17 5.32
N GLU A 187 1.83 31.99 5.85
CA GLU A 187 1.61 31.53 7.23
C GLU A 187 2.07 30.07 7.44
N MET A 188 2.03 29.26 6.37
CA MET A 188 2.62 27.91 6.38
C MET A 188 4.15 27.92 6.44
N GLY A 189 4.83 28.94 5.89
CA GLY A 189 6.28 29.13 6.04
C GLY A 189 7.08 28.52 4.89
N LYS A 190 7.92 27.52 5.17
CA LYS A 190 8.81 26.88 4.19
C LYS A 190 8.38 25.45 3.86
N PHE A 191 8.53 25.08 2.60
CA PHE A 191 8.19 23.80 1.99
C PHE A 191 9.05 23.65 0.71
N ASP A 192 9.20 22.42 0.20
CA ASP A 192 9.96 22.08 -1.01
C ASP A 192 9.07 21.55 -2.15
N GLU A 193 7.84 21.12 -1.86
CA GLU A 193 6.81 20.79 -2.84
C GLU A 193 5.63 21.79 -2.78
N VAL A 194 5.03 22.11 -3.93
CA VAL A 194 3.84 22.99 -4.04
C VAL A 194 2.77 22.30 -4.89
N VAL A 195 1.51 22.42 -4.47
CA VAL A 195 0.36 22.05 -5.30
C VAL A 195 -0.16 23.30 -6.01
N ILE A 196 -0.39 23.21 -7.32
CA ILE A 196 -1.02 24.25 -8.14
C ILE A 196 -2.30 23.66 -8.72
N ALA A 197 -3.41 24.32 -8.42
CA ALA A 197 -4.73 24.00 -8.96
C ALA A 197 -5.33 25.26 -9.62
N THR A 198 -6.31 25.06 -10.50
CA THR A 198 -7.07 26.19 -11.02
C THR A 198 -7.98 26.77 -9.95
N GLY A 199 -8.12 28.09 -9.91
CA GLY A 199 -9.13 28.77 -9.11
C GLY A 199 -10.53 28.71 -9.71
N GLU A 200 -10.71 28.05 -10.87
CA GLU A 200 -11.98 27.97 -11.61
C GLU A 200 -12.68 26.59 -11.49
N SER A 201 -11.94 25.53 -11.10
CA SER A 201 -12.45 24.17 -10.84
C SER A 201 -12.05 23.74 -9.43
N ASN A 202 -13.00 23.84 -8.49
CA ASN A 202 -12.74 23.61 -7.07
C ASN A 202 -12.43 22.14 -6.75
N ALA A 203 -13.02 21.20 -7.49
CA ALA A 203 -12.90 19.75 -7.22
C ALA A 203 -11.48 19.20 -7.45
N ASP A 204 -10.72 19.76 -8.41
CA ASP A 204 -9.34 19.35 -8.67
C ASP A 204 -8.43 19.72 -7.49
N ALA A 205 -8.56 20.94 -6.96
CA ALA A 205 -7.83 21.39 -5.75
C ALA A 205 -8.22 20.55 -4.53
N LEU A 206 -9.52 20.32 -4.35
CA LEU A 206 -10.08 19.62 -3.20
C LEU A 206 -9.67 18.14 -3.16
N SER A 207 -9.52 17.51 -4.32
CA SER A 207 -9.03 16.13 -4.45
C SER A 207 -7.64 15.90 -3.87
N MET A 208 -6.82 16.94 -3.75
CA MET A 208 -5.49 16.90 -3.15
C MET A 208 -5.46 17.47 -1.73
N ALA A 209 -6.58 18.02 -1.21
CA ALA A 209 -6.58 18.80 0.01
C ALA A 209 -6.08 18.03 1.24
N SER A 210 -6.51 16.77 1.46
CA SER A 210 -6.05 15.98 2.60
C SER A 210 -4.59 15.53 2.45
N ILE A 211 -4.15 15.20 1.24
CA ILE A 211 -2.77 14.74 0.96
C ILE A 211 -1.78 15.91 1.05
N ALA A 212 -2.09 17.06 0.45
CA ALA A 212 -1.29 18.27 0.58
C ALA A 212 -1.16 18.67 2.05
N ALA A 213 -2.26 18.56 2.81
CA ALA A 213 -2.27 18.88 4.23
C ALA A 213 -1.46 17.90 5.08
N ALA A 214 -1.57 16.59 4.85
CA ALA A 214 -0.74 15.57 5.48
C ALA A 214 0.76 15.75 5.18
N LYS A 215 1.10 16.16 3.95
CA LYS A 215 2.48 16.45 3.53
C LYS A 215 2.99 17.83 3.97
N GLY A 216 2.14 18.70 4.51
CA GLY A 216 2.49 20.09 4.84
C GLY A 216 2.72 21.01 3.62
N ASN A 217 2.30 20.59 2.43
CA ASN A 217 2.47 21.31 1.17
C ASN A 217 1.36 22.35 0.98
N PRO A 218 1.67 23.60 0.58
CA PRO A 218 0.65 24.59 0.27
C PRO A 218 -0.05 24.27 -1.06
N ILE A 219 -1.30 24.71 -1.16
CA ILE A 219 -2.06 24.75 -2.41
C ILE A 219 -2.12 26.21 -2.86
N LEU A 220 -1.60 26.49 -4.05
CA LEU A 220 -1.67 27.80 -4.71
C LEU A 220 -2.68 27.72 -5.86
N LEU A 221 -3.49 28.77 -6.01
CA LEU A 221 -4.51 28.85 -7.05
C LEU A 221 -4.00 29.65 -8.27
N SER A 222 -4.44 29.29 -9.46
CA SER A 222 -4.04 29.91 -10.74
C SER A 222 -5.27 30.22 -11.63
N ASP A 223 -5.16 31.19 -12.54
CA ASP A 223 -6.04 31.25 -13.72
C ASP A 223 -5.69 30.05 -14.64
N ALA A 224 -6.61 29.64 -15.52
CA ALA A 224 -6.35 28.53 -16.45
C ALA A 224 -5.18 28.78 -17.44
N GLU A 225 -5.01 30.02 -17.90
CA GLU A 225 -4.01 30.38 -18.93
C GLU A 225 -2.73 31.05 -18.41
N ARG A 226 -2.67 31.46 -17.15
CA ARG A 226 -1.52 32.19 -16.58
C ARG A 226 -1.43 32.01 -15.06
N LEU A 227 -0.22 32.05 -14.52
CA LEU A 227 -0.04 32.30 -13.09
C LEU A 227 -0.29 33.80 -12.81
N PRO A 228 -1.16 34.16 -11.85
CA PRO A 228 -1.31 35.53 -11.40
C PRO A 228 -0.01 36.09 -10.80
N ASP A 229 0.25 37.39 -10.96
CA ASP A 229 1.51 38.04 -10.55
C ASP A 229 1.88 37.79 -9.07
N ALA A 230 0.88 37.73 -8.18
CA ALA A 230 1.07 37.44 -6.76
C ALA A 230 1.66 36.02 -6.52
N ILE A 231 1.26 35.05 -7.34
CA ILE A 231 1.76 33.67 -7.31
C ILE A 231 3.17 33.63 -7.90
N VAL A 232 3.40 34.29 -9.05
CA VAL A 232 4.72 34.36 -9.70
C VAL A 232 5.77 34.96 -8.74
N GLN A 233 5.46 36.10 -8.11
CA GLN A 233 6.37 36.73 -7.15
C GLN A 233 6.65 35.81 -5.96
N TYR A 234 5.62 35.19 -5.38
CA TYR A 234 5.77 34.28 -4.25
C TYR A 234 6.63 33.05 -4.57
N LEU A 235 6.49 32.50 -5.78
CA LEU A 235 7.30 31.35 -6.23
C LEU A 235 8.75 31.74 -6.51
N GLU A 236 9.02 32.90 -7.11
CA GLU A 236 10.40 33.38 -7.30
C GLU A 236 11.08 33.72 -5.97
N ASP A 237 10.37 34.35 -5.02
CA ASP A 237 10.86 34.63 -3.66
C ASP A 237 11.27 33.34 -2.91
N ASN A 238 10.64 32.20 -3.23
CA ASN A 238 10.84 30.91 -2.56
C ASN A 238 11.54 29.84 -3.42
N LYS A 239 12.04 30.21 -4.60
CA LYS A 239 12.66 29.33 -5.61
C LYS A 239 13.86 28.52 -5.11
N SER A 240 14.57 29.05 -4.10
CA SER A 240 15.66 28.34 -3.45
C SER A 240 15.18 27.15 -2.58
N ASN A 241 13.95 27.20 -2.07
CA ASN A 241 13.34 26.12 -1.28
C ASN A 241 12.57 25.15 -2.18
N ILE A 242 11.71 25.66 -3.07
CA ILE A 242 10.79 24.84 -3.88
C ILE A 242 11.55 24.06 -4.95
N LYS A 243 11.25 22.76 -5.08
CA LYS A 243 11.85 21.81 -6.04
C LYS A 243 10.83 21.13 -6.94
N LYS A 244 9.60 20.94 -6.47
CA LYS A 244 8.57 20.16 -7.16
C LYS A 244 7.22 20.87 -7.15
N TYR A 245 6.50 20.72 -8.25
CA TYR A 245 5.18 21.29 -8.47
C TYR A 245 4.23 20.18 -8.94
N TYR A 246 3.10 20.00 -8.24
CA TYR A 246 1.99 19.18 -8.72
C TYR A 246 0.97 20.08 -9.40
N LEU A 247 0.63 19.82 -10.66
CA LEU A 247 -0.37 20.57 -11.41
C LEU A 247 -1.63 19.71 -11.51
N LEU A 248 -2.73 20.18 -10.93
CA LEU A 248 -3.98 19.42 -10.85
C LEU A 248 -4.97 19.86 -11.94
N GLY A 249 -5.48 18.89 -12.69
CA GLY A 249 -6.38 19.12 -13.81
C GLY A 249 -5.68 19.12 -15.18
N GLY A 250 -6.47 18.90 -16.23
CA GLY A 250 -6.00 18.81 -17.62
C GLY A 250 -5.55 20.16 -18.19
N GLU A 251 -5.10 20.18 -19.45
CA GLU A 251 -4.67 21.43 -20.09
C GLU A 251 -5.81 22.46 -20.25
N GLY A 252 -7.07 22.02 -20.24
CA GLY A 252 -8.24 22.91 -20.21
C GLY A 252 -8.43 23.63 -18.87
N SER A 253 -8.07 22.99 -17.75
CA SER A 253 -8.14 23.58 -16.40
C SER A 253 -6.89 24.39 -16.06
N LEU A 254 -5.71 23.90 -16.48
CA LEU A 254 -4.41 24.54 -16.29
C LEU A 254 -3.55 24.30 -17.54
N SER A 255 -3.48 25.28 -18.44
CA SER A 255 -2.72 25.16 -19.69
C SER A 255 -1.22 24.91 -19.50
N SER A 256 -0.55 24.45 -20.56
CA SER A 256 0.92 24.32 -20.59
C SER A 256 1.66 25.66 -20.41
N LYS A 257 1.00 26.82 -20.60
CA LYS A 257 1.55 28.15 -20.29
C LYS A 257 1.88 28.30 -18.80
N VAL A 258 0.94 27.90 -17.92
CA VAL A 258 1.14 27.87 -16.46
C VAL A 258 2.32 26.98 -16.09
N GLN A 259 2.47 25.83 -16.74
CA GLN A 259 3.58 24.92 -16.50
C GLN A 259 4.93 25.48 -16.96
N SER A 260 4.96 26.24 -18.07
CA SER A 260 6.19 26.74 -18.70
C SER A 260 6.94 27.81 -17.88
N VAL A 261 6.26 28.46 -16.93
CA VAL A 261 6.85 29.50 -16.06
C VAL A 261 7.36 28.93 -14.73
N LEU A 262 7.17 27.63 -14.46
CA LEU A 262 7.64 26.97 -13.24
C LEU A 262 9.09 26.49 -13.39
N SER A 263 9.92 26.79 -12.41
CA SER A 263 11.37 26.59 -12.48
C SER A 263 11.88 25.27 -11.87
N GLY A 264 10.98 24.36 -11.46
CA GLY A 264 11.29 23.07 -10.83
C GLY A 264 10.63 21.88 -11.53
N LYS A 265 10.74 20.68 -10.94
CA LYS A 265 10.14 19.47 -11.50
C LYS A 265 8.61 19.57 -11.46
N THR A 266 7.96 19.50 -12.62
CA THR A 266 6.50 19.54 -12.73
C THR A 266 5.93 18.13 -12.89
N VAL A 267 4.84 17.83 -12.19
CA VAL A 267 4.08 16.57 -12.28
C VAL A 267 2.61 16.93 -12.45
N ARG A 268 2.02 16.63 -13.61
CA ARG A 268 0.59 16.88 -13.86
C ARG A 268 -0.23 15.63 -13.53
N ILE A 269 -1.34 15.82 -12.82
CA ILE A 269 -2.30 14.76 -12.48
C ILE A 269 -3.69 15.21 -12.91
N ALA A 270 -4.32 14.45 -13.82
CA ALA A 270 -5.57 14.84 -14.48
C ALA A 270 -6.37 13.63 -15.01
N GLY A 271 -7.67 13.62 -14.74
CA GLY A 271 -8.67 12.74 -15.37
C GLY A 271 -9.43 13.42 -16.51
N LEU A 272 -10.38 12.70 -17.10
CA LEU A 272 -11.39 13.23 -18.03
C LEU A 272 -12.46 14.06 -17.30
N ASP A 273 -12.72 13.72 -16.03
CA ASP A 273 -13.60 14.46 -15.12
C ASP A 273 -12.98 14.59 -13.72
N ARG A 274 -13.71 15.27 -12.82
CA ARG A 274 -13.32 15.52 -11.43
C ARG A 274 -13.14 14.24 -10.59
N TYR A 275 -13.89 13.19 -10.87
CA TYR A 275 -13.83 11.92 -10.15
C TYR A 275 -12.61 11.12 -10.60
N GLU A 276 -12.32 11.09 -11.90
CA GLU A 276 -11.10 10.46 -12.41
C GLU A 276 -9.84 11.26 -12.03
N THR A 277 -9.89 12.60 -11.96
CA THR A 277 -8.78 13.40 -11.38
C THR A 277 -8.55 13.00 -9.93
N ASN A 278 -9.61 12.89 -9.12
CA ASN A 278 -9.52 12.43 -7.74
C ASN A 278 -8.86 11.04 -7.64
N GLN A 279 -9.36 10.05 -8.38
CA GLN A 279 -8.82 8.69 -8.41
C GLN A 279 -7.34 8.65 -8.84
N LYS A 280 -6.95 9.45 -9.84
CA LYS A 280 -5.55 9.55 -10.28
C LYS A 280 -4.64 10.21 -9.25
N ILE A 281 -5.14 11.19 -8.50
CA ILE A 281 -4.43 11.77 -7.35
C ILE A 281 -4.24 10.69 -6.28
N LEU A 282 -5.32 10.03 -5.84
CA LEU A 282 -5.25 8.95 -4.86
C LEU A 282 -4.29 7.82 -5.28
N ALA A 283 -4.34 7.39 -6.55
CA ALA A 283 -3.44 6.38 -7.10
C ALA A 283 -1.97 6.84 -7.17
N THR A 284 -1.71 8.13 -7.43
CA THR A 284 -0.35 8.70 -7.48
C THR A 284 0.30 8.69 -6.10
N PHE A 285 -0.49 8.90 -5.04
CA PHE A 285 -0.03 8.96 -3.65
C PHE A 285 -0.38 7.71 -2.83
N ALA A 286 -0.72 6.59 -3.48
CA ALA A 286 -1.21 5.39 -2.81
C ALA A 286 -0.25 4.84 -1.72
N SER A 287 1.06 5.02 -1.90
CA SER A 287 2.08 4.64 -0.91
C SER A 287 2.30 5.64 0.23
N GLU A 288 1.70 6.83 0.16
CA GLU A 288 1.80 7.91 1.15
C GLU A 288 0.48 8.11 1.95
N ILE A 289 -0.61 7.52 1.46
CA ILE A 289 -1.95 7.55 2.06
C ILE A 289 -2.11 6.38 3.04
N ASN A 290 -2.75 6.61 4.18
CA ASN A 290 -3.35 5.53 4.97
C ASN A 290 -4.83 5.39 4.62
N ASP A 291 -5.16 4.33 3.88
CA ASP A 291 -6.52 4.02 3.45
C ASP A 291 -7.36 3.23 4.49
N ASP A 292 -6.85 2.93 5.70
CA ASP A 292 -7.60 2.29 6.82
C ASP A 292 -8.98 2.94 7.10
N LYS A 293 -9.09 4.22 6.78
CA LYS A 293 -10.29 5.03 6.83
C LYS A 293 -10.39 5.83 5.54
N VAL A 294 -11.54 5.78 4.87
CA VAL A 294 -11.78 6.50 3.61
C VAL A 294 -12.91 7.49 3.82
N TYR A 295 -12.66 8.77 3.52
CA TYR A 295 -13.68 9.82 3.63
C TYR A 295 -14.38 9.97 2.28
N LEU A 296 -15.69 9.76 2.25
CA LEU A 296 -16.53 9.93 1.07
C LEU A 296 -17.18 11.30 1.12
N ALA A 297 -17.09 12.05 0.03
CA ALA A 297 -17.76 13.33 -0.10
C ALA A 297 -18.28 13.56 -1.51
N ASN A 298 -19.35 14.35 -1.63
CA ASN A 298 -19.92 14.68 -2.93
C ASN A 298 -18.97 15.61 -3.71
N GLY A 299 -18.70 15.26 -4.97
CA GLY A 299 -17.85 16.01 -5.88
C GLY A 299 -18.56 17.12 -6.68
N ASP A 300 -19.88 17.27 -6.56
CA ASP A 300 -20.65 18.35 -7.20
C ASP A 300 -20.34 19.72 -6.57
N ASP A 301 -20.23 20.76 -7.40
CA ASP A 301 -19.85 22.12 -6.99
C ASP A 301 -20.76 22.71 -5.89
N SER A 302 -22.04 22.31 -5.84
CA SER A 302 -23.00 22.72 -4.81
C SER A 302 -22.80 22.07 -3.44
N HIS A 303 -21.93 21.06 -3.34
CA HIS A 303 -21.74 20.22 -2.14
C HIS A 303 -20.29 20.13 -1.65
N LEU A 304 -19.30 20.69 -2.37
CA LEU A 304 -17.87 20.62 -2.03
C LEU A 304 -17.50 21.12 -0.62
N VAL A 305 -18.37 21.89 0.02
CA VAL A 305 -18.17 22.42 1.38
C VAL A 305 -18.00 21.33 2.46
N ASP A 306 -18.63 20.17 2.29
CA ASP A 306 -18.53 19.05 3.24
C ASP A 306 -17.19 18.30 3.04
N ALA A 307 -16.72 18.18 1.79
CA ALA A 307 -15.36 17.72 1.49
C ALA A 307 -14.28 18.69 2.01
N LEU A 308 -14.48 20.01 1.85
CA LEU A 308 -13.55 21.05 2.27
C LEU A 308 -13.25 20.99 3.78
N THR A 309 -14.29 20.85 4.58
CA THR A 309 -14.18 20.71 6.04
C THR A 309 -13.63 19.34 6.42
N GLY A 310 -14.12 18.28 5.77
CA GLY A 310 -13.69 16.89 6.02
C GLY A 310 -12.25 16.58 5.62
N ALA A 311 -11.67 17.27 4.64
CA ALA A 311 -10.28 17.09 4.21
C ALA A 311 -9.27 17.39 5.32
N VAL A 312 -9.59 18.33 6.22
CA VAL A 312 -8.76 18.63 7.40
C VAL A 312 -8.80 17.47 8.40
N LEU A 313 -9.97 16.87 8.61
CA LEU A 313 -10.12 15.69 9.47
C LEU A 313 -9.42 14.47 8.87
N ALA A 314 -9.53 14.26 7.56
CA ALA A 314 -8.86 13.18 6.84
C ALA A 314 -7.32 13.30 6.91
N ALA A 315 -6.78 14.51 6.79
CA ALA A 315 -5.34 14.77 6.90
C ALA A 315 -4.75 14.33 8.25
N LYS A 316 -5.51 14.37 9.35
CA LYS A 316 -5.03 13.95 10.69
C LYS A 316 -4.64 12.47 10.77
N THR A 317 -5.14 11.63 9.86
CA THR A 317 -4.82 10.20 9.78
C THR A 317 -4.21 9.82 8.43
N ASN A 318 -3.67 10.79 7.68
CA ASN A 318 -3.17 10.64 6.30
C ASN A 318 -4.19 9.98 5.35
N SER A 319 -5.48 10.16 5.61
CA SER A 319 -6.55 9.44 4.94
C SER A 319 -6.99 10.10 3.63
N PRO A 320 -7.45 9.31 2.64
CA PRO A 320 -7.93 9.83 1.37
C PRO A 320 -9.33 10.45 1.53
N VAL A 321 -9.59 11.50 0.76
CA VAL A 321 -10.94 11.97 0.45
C VAL A 321 -11.28 11.51 -0.97
N LEU A 322 -12.22 10.59 -1.08
CA LEU A 322 -12.76 10.09 -2.34
C LEU A 322 -13.99 10.92 -2.71
N LEU A 323 -13.94 11.55 -3.89
CA LEU A 323 -15.07 12.28 -4.43
C LEU A 323 -16.02 11.35 -5.18
N VAL A 324 -17.32 11.47 -4.90
CA VAL A 324 -18.39 10.66 -5.50
C VAL A 324 -19.49 11.56 -6.09
N GLY A 325 -20.18 11.09 -7.13
CA GLY A 325 -21.30 11.82 -7.74
C GLY A 325 -22.65 11.50 -7.10
N SER A 326 -23.75 11.88 -7.76
CA SER A 326 -25.09 11.37 -7.47
C SER A 326 -25.17 9.86 -7.71
N ASP A 327 -24.50 9.39 -8.76
CA ASP A 327 -24.42 8.00 -9.16
C ASP A 327 -22.97 7.51 -9.07
N LEU A 328 -22.79 6.27 -8.62
CA LEU A 328 -21.47 5.63 -8.62
C LEU A 328 -21.12 5.16 -10.03
N ASN A 329 -20.36 5.96 -10.78
CA ASN A 329 -19.89 5.54 -12.10
C ASN A 329 -18.96 4.31 -12.00
N GLU A 330 -18.93 3.47 -13.05
CA GLU A 330 -18.18 2.21 -13.05
C GLU A 330 -16.69 2.41 -12.77
N LEU A 331 -16.07 3.52 -13.18
CA LEU A 331 -14.66 3.83 -12.87
C LEU A 331 -14.44 4.03 -11.36
N THR A 332 -15.35 4.74 -10.69
CA THR A 332 -15.30 4.94 -9.23
C THR A 332 -15.57 3.64 -8.50
N LYS A 333 -16.54 2.85 -8.97
CA LYS A 333 -16.82 1.52 -8.43
C LYS A 333 -15.61 0.60 -8.56
N ASP A 334 -14.98 0.54 -9.73
CA ASP A 334 -13.81 -0.29 -9.99
C ASP A 334 -12.60 0.18 -9.19
N PHE A 335 -12.35 1.49 -9.11
CA PHE A 335 -11.28 2.08 -8.28
C PHE A 335 -11.43 1.67 -6.80
N VAL A 336 -12.64 1.79 -6.26
CA VAL A 336 -12.96 1.41 -4.88
C VAL A 336 -12.81 -0.10 -4.70
N LYS A 337 -13.56 -0.90 -5.46
CA LYS A 337 -13.65 -2.35 -5.26
C LYS A 337 -12.32 -3.07 -5.47
N LEU A 338 -11.46 -2.58 -6.38
CA LEU A 338 -10.14 -3.15 -6.65
C LEU A 338 -9.04 -2.58 -5.74
N GLY A 339 -9.03 -1.26 -5.52
CA GLY A 339 -7.91 -0.52 -4.95
C GLY A 339 -8.05 -0.14 -3.46
N LEU A 340 -9.26 -0.12 -2.92
CA LEU A 340 -9.54 0.16 -1.51
C LEU A 340 -10.12 -1.13 -0.88
N SER A 341 -9.60 -1.54 0.28
CA SER A 341 -10.10 -2.77 0.93
C SER A 341 -11.61 -2.64 1.24
N PRO A 342 -12.45 -3.67 1.04
CA PRO A 342 -13.90 -3.56 1.30
C PRO A 342 -14.22 -3.26 2.77
N LEU A 343 -13.28 -3.52 3.69
CA LEU A 343 -13.45 -3.40 5.13
C LEU A 343 -12.91 -2.08 5.70
N ARG A 344 -12.66 -1.06 4.87
CA ARG A 344 -12.20 0.25 5.38
C ARG A 344 -13.29 0.94 6.20
N ASN A 345 -12.86 1.70 7.21
CA ASN A 345 -13.76 2.57 7.97
C ASN A 345 -14.22 3.71 7.06
N VAL A 346 -15.38 3.55 6.42
CA VAL A 346 -15.95 4.61 5.57
C VAL A 346 -16.59 5.70 6.42
N VAL A 347 -16.18 6.94 6.16
CA VAL A 347 -16.75 8.14 6.77
C VAL A 347 -17.48 8.95 5.70
N ALA A 348 -18.81 8.98 5.74
CA ALA A 348 -19.61 9.80 4.85
C ALA A 348 -19.66 11.25 5.38
N LEU A 349 -19.15 12.19 4.58
CA LEU A 349 -19.18 13.62 4.85
C LEU A 349 -20.46 14.22 4.26
N GLY A 350 -21.27 14.84 5.11
CA GLY A 350 -22.57 15.41 4.75
C GLY A 350 -23.78 14.52 5.04
N GLY A 351 -24.96 15.13 4.92
CA GLY A 351 -26.25 14.47 5.14
C GLY A 351 -26.58 13.42 4.08
N ASN A 352 -27.66 12.66 4.29
CA ASN A 352 -28.10 11.62 3.35
C ASN A 352 -28.43 12.13 1.94
N ALA A 353 -28.79 13.41 1.79
CA ALA A 353 -29.03 14.03 0.49
C ALA A 353 -27.75 14.51 -0.22
N VAL A 354 -26.61 14.53 0.49
CA VAL A 354 -25.30 14.92 -0.05
C VAL A 354 -24.51 13.68 -0.46
N VAL A 355 -24.44 12.68 0.42
CA VAL A 355 -23.84 11.37 0.12
C VAL A 355 -24.89 10.31 0.41
N GLU A 356 -25.54 9.78 -0.63
CA GLU A 356 -26.65 8.85 -0.47
C GLU A 356 -26.22 7.53 0.20
N PRO A 357 -27.00 6.99 1.16
CA PRO A 357 -26.68 5.71 1.81
C PRO A 357 -26.55 4.54 0.83
N THR A 358 -27.34 4.53 -0.24
CA THR A 358 -27.28 3.56 -1.36
C THR A 358 -25.91 3.55 -2.02
N LEU A 359 -25.37 4.72 -2.37
CA LEU A 359 -24.06 4.86 -2.97
C LEU A 359 -22.94 4.34 -2.05
N VAL A 360 -23.03 4.65 -0.75
CA VAL A 360 -22.04 4.13 0.21
C VAL A 360 -22.15 2.61 0.35
N ASN A 361 -23.36 2.07 0.43
CA ASN A 361 -23.60 0.63 0.48
C ASN A 361 -23.04 -0.08 -0.76
N ASP A 362 -23.29 0.44 -1.97
CA ASP A 362 -22.77 -0.12 -3.23
C ASP A 362 -21.23 -0.11 -3.31
N MET A 363 -20.59 0.87 -2.64
CA MET A 363 -19.14 0.93 -2.51
C MET A 363 -18.61 -0.14 -1.54
N VAL A 364 -19.17 -0.26 -0.33
CA VAL A 364 -18.69 -1.17 0.72
C VAL A 364 -19.27 -2.59 0.64
N SER A 365 -20.22 -2.86 -0.27
CA SER A 365 -20.84 -4.18 -0.38
C SER A 365 -19.81 -5.28 -0.65
N ALA A 366 -20.13 -6.49 -0.22
CA ALA A 366 -19.46 -7.69 -0.66
C ALA A 366 -20.45 -8.86 -0.63
N THR A 367 -20.22 -9.85 -1.48
CA THR A 367 -20.89 -11.15 -1.36
C THR A 367 -20.14 -12.00 -0.35
N VAL A 368 -20.82 -12.45 0.70
CA VAL A 368 -20.21 -13.25 1.78
C VAL A 368 -20.77 -14.67 1.77
N TYR A 369 -19.89 -15.66 1.81
CA TYR A 369 -20.19 -17.08 1.92
C TYR A 369 -19.71 -17.60 3.27
N GLU A 370 -20.61 -17.60 4.27
CA GLU A 370 -20.33 -17.98 5.65
C GLU A 370 -20.55 -19.47 5.94
N GLU A 371 -21.38 -20.14 5.15
CA GLU A 371 -21.74 -21.55 5.35
C GLU A 371 -20.62 -22.51 4.92
N ASP A 372 -20.30 -23.46 5.80
CA ASP A 372 -19.37 -24.56 5.52
C ASP A 372 -19.88 -25.45 4.38
N LYS A 373 -18.94 -25.98 3.57
CA LYS A 373 -19.15 -27.01 2.52
C LYS A 373 -20.09 -26.59 1.39
N VAL A 374 -20.34 -25.28 1.23
CA VAL A 374 -21.12 -24.76 0.11
C VAL A 374 -20.33 -24.85 -1.21
N LYS A 375 -21.06 -25.15 -2.29
CA LYS A 375 -20.57 -25.11 -3.66
C LYS A 375 -21.16 -23.89 -4.36
N VAL A 376 -20.32 -23.10 -5.00
CA VAL A 376 -20.66 -21.81 -5.63
C VAL A 376 -20.12 -21.79 -7.06
N GLY A 377 -20.85 -21.14 -7.97
CA GLY A 377 -20.47 -21.03 -9.38
C GLY A 377 -21.33 -21.90 -10.29
N SER A 378 -20.90 -22.03 -11.55
CA SER A 378 -21.70 -22.71 -12.59
C SER A 378 -21.46 -24.21 -12.62
N GLU A 379 -22.51 -25.01 -12.86
CA GLU A 379 -22.34 -26.43 -13.21
C GLU A 379 -21.83 -26.62 -14.66
N ASN A 380 -21.92 -25.59 -15.50
CA ASN A 380 -21.47 -25.63 -16.89
C ASN A 380 -20.14 -24.89 -17.05
N THR A 381 -19.08 -25.62 -17.41
CA THR A 381 -17.74 -25.09 -17.68
C THR A 381 -17.71 -24.03 -18.79
N ASP A 382 -18.62 -24.15 -19.77
CA ASP A 382 -18.67 -23.29 -20.95
C ASP A 382 -19.51 -22.02 -20.71
N SER A 383 -20.02 -21.83 -19.49
CA SER A 383 -20.84 -20.68 -19.10
C SER A 383 -20.59 -20.36 -17.62
N PRO A 384 -19.41 -19.79 -17.28
CA PRO A 384 -19.05 -19.50 -15.91
C PRO A 384 -19.96 -18.45 -15.28
N GLN A 385 -20.18 -18.54 -13.97
CA GLN A 385 -20.95 -17.53 -13.23
C GLN A 385 -20.12 -16.26 -13.08
N VAL A 386 -20.63 -15.13 -13.57
CA VAL A 386 -20.00 -13.81 -13.36
C VAL A 386 -20.46 -13.25 -12.01
N ILE A 387 -19.51 -12.88 -11.15
CA ILE A 387 -19.75 -12.26 -9.84
C ILE A 387 -19.19 -10.83 -9.86
N ASN A 388 -20.08 -9.85 -9.74
CA ASN A 388 -19.81 -8.42 -9.90
C ASN A 388 -19.72 -7.67 -8.56
N ASP A 389 -19.18 -8.32 -7.53
CA ASP A 389 -18.85 -7.71 -6.24
C ASP A 389 -17.54 -8.29 -5.70
N ASN A 390 -16.99 -7.67 -4.65
CA ASN A 390 -15.96 -8.31 -3.83
C ASN A 390 -16.55 -9.52 -3.12
N VAL A 391 -15.75 -10.58 -2.94
CA VAL A 391 -16.24 -11.84 -2.39
C VAL A 391 -15.44 -12.29 -1.18
N TYR A 392 -16.13 -12.60 -0.10
CA TYR A 392 -15.56 -13.20 1.11
C TYR A 392 -16.01 -14.65 1.26
N VAL A 393 -15.06 -15.56 1.37
CA VAL A 393 -15.27 -16.99 1.67
C VAL A 393 -14.84 -17.23 3.11
N MET A 394 -15.82 -17.24 4.02
CA MET A 394 -15.62 -17.43 5.46
C MET A 394 -15.86 -18.89 5.87
N GLY A 395 -16.82 -19.56 5.22
CA GLY A 395 -17.14 -20.96 5.47
C GLY A 395 -16.01 -21.91 5.07
N ASN A 396 -15.79 -22.96 5.86
CA ASN A 396 -14.77 -23.98 5.62
C ASN A 396 -15.21 -24.95 4.53
N SER A 397 -14.26 -25.48 3.75
CA SER A 397 -14.49 -26.44 2.66
C SER A 397 -15.42 -25.92 1.55
N VAL A 398 -15.53 -24.60 1.39
CA VAL A 398 -16.28 -23.98 0.30
C VAL A 398 -15.57 -24.23 -1.03
N THR A 399 -16.33 -24.64 -2.04
CA THR A 399 -15.83 -24.85 -3.40
C THR A 399 -16.39 -23.79 -4.34
N MET A 400 -15.53 -22.97 -4.91
CA MET A 400 -15.84 -22.03 -6.01
C MET A 400 -15.45 -22.70 -7.32
N GLU A 401 -16.40 -23.01 -8.21
CA GLU A 401 -16.07 -23.58 -9.52
C GLU A 401 -16.74 -22.91 -10.71
N ASN A 402 -16.02 -22.81 -11.83
CA ASN A 402 -16.51 -22.23 -13.09
C ASN A 402 -17.12 -20.83 -12.88
N ALA A 403 -16.29 -19.88 -12.43
CA ALA A 403 -16.71 -18.53 -12.07
C ALA A 403 -15.70 -17.45 -12.49
N GLU A 404 -16.21 -16.29 -12.91
CA GLU A 404 -15.42 -15.08 -13.19
C GLU A 404 -15.75 -13.99 -12.15
N PHE A 405 -14.75 -13.52 -11.41
CA PHE A 405 -14.88 -12.48 -10.39
C PHE A 405 -14.37 -11.14 -10.97
N LYS A 406 -15.25 -10.12 -11.00
CA LYS A 406 -14.89 -8.77 -11.48
C LYS A 406 -13.89 -8.07 -10.55
N TYR A 407 -13.93 -8.39 -9.26
CA TYR A 407 -13.16 -7.69 -8.21
C TYR A 407 -12.27 -8.65 -7.40
N ASN A 408 -12.00 -8.34 -6.13
CA ASN A 408 -11.13 -9.11 -5.25
C ASN A 408 -11.88 -10.30 -4.63
N LEU A 409 -11.13 -11.38 -4.37
CA LEU A 409 -11.61 -12.61 -3.73
C LEU A 409 -10.80 -12.89 -2.46
N TYR A 410 -11.47 -12.87 -1.31
CA TYR A 410 -10.88 -13.08 0.02
C TYR A 410 -11.27 -14.47 0.53
N VAL A 411 -10.30 -15.36 0.74
CA VAL A 411 -10.53 -16.75 1.13
C VAL A 411 -9.96 -17.00 2.52
N HIS A 412 -10.85 -17.02 3.51
CA HIS A 412 -10.54 -17.20 4.94
C HIS A 412 -10.91 -18.61 5.45
N GLY A 413 -11.91 -19.25 4.83
CA GLY A 413 -12.32 -20.60 5.20
C GLY A 413 -11.25 -21.65 4.92
N ASN A 414 -11.00 -22.53 5.90
CA ASN A 414 -10.05 -23.63 5.78
C ASN A 414 -10.53 -24.67 4.75
N ASN A 415 -9.61 -25.28 3.99
CA ASN A 415 -9.85 -26.35 3.02
C ASN A 415 -10.78 -25.94 1.86
N ALA A 416 -10.85 -24.65 1.57
CA ALA A 416 -11.55 -24.16 0.40
C ALA A 416 -10.86 -24.61 -0.91
N SER A 417 -11.60 -24.56 -2.02
CA SER A 417 -11.13 -24.97 -3.34
C SER A 417 -11.64 -24.01 -4.42
N LEU A 418 -10.74 -23.41 -5.18
CA LEU A 418 -11.05 -22.61 -6.36
C LEU A 418 -10.74 -23.45 -7.60
N LYS A 419 -11.70 -23.63 -8.51
CA LYS A 419 -11.55 -24.52 -9.68
C LYS A 419 -12.10 -23.89 -10.97
N ASN A 420 -11.28 -23.78 -12.02
CA ASN A 420 -11.67 -23.08 -13.26
C ASN A 420 -12.17 -21.65 -12.97
N VAL A 421 -11.40 -20.90 -12.18
CA VAL A 421 -11.78 -19.58 -11.67
C VAL A 421 -10.89 -18.50 -12.29
N LYS A 422 -11.49 -17.39 -12.69
CA LYS A 422 -10.77 -16.20 -13.17
C LYS A 422 -11.08 -15.01 -12.27
N VAL A 423 -10.05 -14.31 -11.81
CA VAL A 423 -10.19 -13.15 -10.93
C VAL A 423 -9.51 -11.96 -11.59
N ALA A 424 -10.28 -10.91 -11.88
CA ALA A 424 -9.75 -9.68 -12.49
C ALA A 424 -9.03 -8.79 -11.46
N GLY A 425 -9.46 -8.84 -10.19
CA GLY A 425 -8.73 -8.26 -9.06
C GLY A 425 -7.63 -9.18 -8.54
N SER A 426 -7.45 -9.16 -7.22
CA SER A 426 -6.48 -9.97 -6.48
C SER A 426 -7.18 -11.06 -5.65
N ILE A 427 -6.49 -12.18 -5.44
CA ILE A 427 -6.91 -13.22 -4.49
C ILE A 427 -6.13 -13.04 -3.20
N PHE A 428 -6.81 -13.00 -2.06
CA PHE A 428 -6.22 -12.97 -0.73
C PHE A 428 -6.49 -14.30 -0.03
N VAL A 429 -5.42 -14.99 0.36
CA VAL A 429 -5.42 -16.37 0.85
C VAL A 429 -5.03 -16.36 2.32
N ASN A 430 -6.02 -16.61 3.18
CA ASN A 430 -5.87 -16.54 4.64
C ASN A 430 -6.62 -17.70 5.36
N PRO A 431 -6.35 -18.98 5.02
CA PRO A 431 -7.10 -20.12 5.57
C PRO A 431 -6.79 -20.40 7.07
N GLY A 432 -5.89 -19.62 7.68
CA GLY A 432 -5.41 -19.77 9.06
C GLY A 432 -4.11 -20.57 9.16
N GLU A 433 -3.46 -20.53 10.32
CA GLU A 433 -2.16 -21.18 10.58
C GLU A 433 -2.15 -22.70 10.34
N ASN A 434 -3.31 -23.35 10.50
CA ASN A 434 -3.54 -24.78 10.26
C ASN A 434 -4.39 -25.03 9.00
N GLY A 435 -4.57 -24.00 8.18
CA GLY A 435 -5.48 -23.98 7.04
C GLY A 435 -4.87 -24.53 5.76
N THR A 436 -5.72 -24.94 4.82
CA THR A 436 -5.33 -25.32 3.45
C THR A 436 -6.19 -24.61 2.41
N LEU A 437 -5.68 -24.46 1.19
CA LEU A 437 -6.41 -23.93 0.03
C LEU A 437 -5.88 -24.55 -1.26
N LYS A 438 -6.80 -24.99 -2.14
CA LYS A 438 -6.45 -25.42 -3.50
C LYS A 438 -6.89 -24.39 -4.55
N LEU A 439 -5.98 -24.05 -5.46
CA LEU A 439 -6.23 -23.28 -6.67
C LEU A 439 -5.99 -24.23 -7.87
N ASP A 440 -7.04 -24.63 -8.57
CA ASP A 440 -6.98 -25.56 -9.72
C ASP A 440 -7.48 -24.84 -11.00
N ASN A 441 -6.62 -24.67 -12.00
CA ASN A 441 -6.91 -23.88 -13.20
C ASN A 441 -7.44 -22.47 -12.86
N VAL A 442 -6.74 -21.76 -11.98
CA VAL A 442 -7.04 -20.38 -11.60
C VAL A 442 -6.25 -19.41 -12.46
N GLN A 443 -6.88 -18.32 -12.90
CA GLN A 443 -6.25 -17.20 -13.61
C GLN A 443 -6.40 -15.92 -12.77
N ALA A 444 -5.28 -15.37 -12.30
CA ALA A 444 -5.28 -14.15 -11.48
C ALA A 444 -4.04 -13.29 -11.76
N LYS A 445 -4.17 -11.96 -11.63
CA LYS A 445 -3.00 -11.07 -11.69
C LYS A 445 -2.16 -11.21 -10.42
N ASN A 446 -2.78 -11.10 -9.25
CA ASN A 446 -2.09 -11.18 -7.97
C ASN A 446 -2.73 -12.25 -7.08
N VAL A 447 -1.92 -13.04 -6.39
CA VAL A 447 -2.32 -13.92 -5.29
C VAL A 447 -1.47 -13.58 -4.07
N TYR A 448 -2.10 -13.14 -2.99
CA TYR A 448 -1.45 -12.83 -1.71
C TYR A 448 -1.69 -13.98 -0.73
N VAL A 449 -0.63 -14.59 -0.22
CA VAL A 449 -0.67 -15.64 0.81
C VAL A 449 -0.32 -15.03 2.16
N LEU A 450 -1.29 -15.07 3.08
CA LEU A 450 -1.35 -14.29 4.33
C LEU A 450 -1.28 -15.17 5.58
N SER A 451 -1.64 -16.43 5.44
CA SER A 451 -1.45 -17.50 6.44
C SER A 451 -1.49 -18.86 5.73
N GLY A 452 -1.09 -19.89 6.47
CA GLY A 452 -1.17 -21.27 6.04
C GLY A 452 -0.27 -22.19 6.86
N ALA A 453 -0.54 -23.49 6.76
CA ALA A 453 0.23 -24.56 7.39
C ALA A 453 1.45 -25.02 6.57
N ALA A 454 2.20 -25.97 7.13
CA ALA A 454 3.28 -26.69 6.44
C ALA A 454 2.80 -27.61 5.29
N GLU A 455 1.50 -27.83 5.12
CA GLU A 455 0.87 -28.59 4.02
C GLU A 455 -0.41 -27.86 3.59
N SER A 456 -0.27 -26.70 2.94
CA SER A 456 -1.37 -25.70 2.88
C SER A 456 -1.83 -25.28 1.49
N ILE A 457 -0.97 -24.60 0.72
CA ILE A 457 -1.41 -23.89 -0.48
C ILE A 457 -0.99 -24.67 -1.73
N HIS A 458 -1.96 -25.12 -2.51
CA HIS A 458 -1.72 -25.93 -3.70
C HIS A 458 -2.13 -25.18 -4.98
N LEU A 459 -1.15 -24.85 -5.82
CA LEU A 459 -1.31 -24.16 -7.09
C LEU A 459 -1.21 -25.18 -8.24
N VAL A 460 -2.35 -25.58 -8.78
CA VAL A 460 -2.48 -26.66 -9.78
C VAL A 460 -2.98 -26.07 -11.10
N ASN A 461 -2.29 -26.34 -12.20
CA ASN A 461 -2.62 -25.87 -13.56
C ASN A 461 -2.93 -24.35 -13.68
N SER A 462 -2.43 -23.52 -12.77
CA SER A 462 -2.89 -22.12 -12.60
C SER A 462 -1.94 -21.11 -13.24
N LYS A 463 -2.47 -19.97 -13.69
CA LYS A 463 -1.68 -18.85 -14.25
C LYS A 463 -1.77 -17.64 -13.36
N ILE A 464 -0.64 -17.27 -12.77
CA ILE A 464 -0.53 -16.20 -11.77
C ILE A 464 0.58 -15.25 -12.21
N ILE A 465 0.30 -13.96 -12.33
CA ILE A 465 1.36 -13.01 -12.71
C ILE A 465 2.28 -12.73 -11.50
N ASN A 466 1.68 -12.44 -10.34
CA ASN A 466 2.41 -12.19 -9.11
C ASN A 466 1.87 -13.06 -7.97
N LEU A 467 2.74 -13.87 -7.35
CA LEU A 467 2.50 -14.55 -6.09
C LEU A 467 3.26 -13.79 -4.99
N ILE A 468 2.56 -13.29 -3.98
CA ILE A 468 3.13 -12.53 -2.87
C ILE A 468 2.92 -13.31 -1.58
N VAL A 469 3.98 -13.57 -0.82
CA VAL A 469 3.99 -14.42 0.37
C VAL A 469 4.45 -13.58 1.57
N ASP A 470 3.48 -12.98 2.25
CA ASP A 470 3.64 -12.18 3.47
C ASP A 470 2.75 -12.80 4.55
N SER A 471 3.17 -13.99 4.98
CA SER A 471 2.41 -14.90 5.80
C SER A 471 2.70 -14.71 7.28
N SER A 472 1.64 -14.65 8.08
CA SER A 472 1.67 -14.64 9.55
C SER A 472 2.18 -15.97 10.16
N SER A 473 2.20 -17.05 9.38
CA SER A 473 2.65 -18.39 9.77
C SER A 473 3.59 -19.01 8.74
N ASN A 474 4.38 -20.02 9.13
CA ASN A 474 5.27 -20.74 8.20
C ASN A 474 4.44 -21.57 7.20
N VAL A 475 4.32 -21.06 5.96
CA VAL A 475 3.43 -21.62 4.94
C VAL A 475 4.19 -22.42 3.89
N ARG A 476 3.68 -23.60 3.53
CA ARG A 476 4.13 -24.34 2.33
C ARG A 476 3.21 -24.08 1.15
N ILE A 477 3.82 -23.67 0.04
CA ILE A 477 3.18 -23.43 -1.25
C ILE A 477 3.75 -24.43 -2.25
N VAL A 478 2.88 -25.25 -2.84
CA VAL A 478 3.23 -26.29 -3.81
C VAL A 478 2.68 -25.90 -5.18
N ASN A 479 3.52 -25.87 -6.22
CA ASN A 479 3.05 -25.81 -7.61
C ASN A 479 3.09 -27.21 -8.26
N SER A 480 2.11 -27.50 -9.12
CA SER A 480 2.02 -28.77 -9.88
C SER A 480 1.24 -28.63 -11.20
N GLY A 481 1.40 -29.62 -12.09
CA GLY A 481 0.81 -29.63 -13.42
C GLY A 481 1.34 -28.50 -14.30
N THR A 482 0.44 -27.80 -14.99
CA THR A 482 0.81 -26.67 -15.88
C THR A 482 0.81 -25.32 -15.16
N THR A 483 1.13 -25.27 -13.86
CA THR A 483 1.16 -24.00 -13.12
C THR A 483 2.32 -23.12 -13.58
N ASP A 484 2.00 -21.87 -13.89
CA ASP A 484 2.92 -20.86 -14.40
C ASP A 484 2.73 -19.57 -13.57
N VAL A 485 3.64 -19.36 -12.63
CA VAL A 485 3.77 -18.10 -11.88
C VAL A 485 4.86 -17.26 -12.57
N THR A 486 4.60 -16.00 -12.90
CA THR A 486 5.61 -15.14 -13.57
C THR A 486 6.62 -14.57 -12.56
N ASN A 487 6.14 -14.04 -11.44
CA ASN A 487 6.94 -13.47 -10.36
C ASN A 487 6.44 -13.99 -9.01
N THR A 488 7.36 -14.37 -8.13
CA THR A 488 7.09 -14.71 -6.73
C THR A 488 7.88 -13.77 -5.82
N VAL A 489 7.22 -13.17 -4.82
CA VAL A 489 7.86 -12.33 -3.80
C VAL A 489 7.60 -12.98 -2.43
N VAL A 490 8.63 -13.13 -1.62
CA VAL A 490 8.57 -13.73 -0.27
C VAL A 490 9.20 -12.78 0.74
N SER A 491 8.43 -12.37 1.74
CA SER A 491 8.84 -11.48 2.83
C SER A 491 8.69 -12.12 4.22
N SER A 492 8.41 -13.42 4.28
CA SER A 492 8.01 -14.17 5.46
C SER A 492 8.52 -15.62 5.41
N MET A 493 8.39 -16.37 6.50
CA MET A 493 8.79 -17.78 6.54
C MET A 493 7.94 -18.63 5.59
N ALA A 494 8.58 -19.30 4.62
CA ALA A 494 7.89 -20.08 3.62
C ALA A 494 8.69 -21.28 3.09
N ILE A 495 7.96 -22.30 2.63
CA ILE A 495 8.49 -23.40 1.81
C ILE A 495 7.89 -23.28 0.41
N LEU A 496 8.73 -23.06 -0.61
CA LEU A 496 8.32 -23.08 -2.01
C LEU A 496 8.68 -24.45 -2.61
N GLU A 497 7.67 -25.24 -3.01
CA GLU A 497 7.86 -26.58 -3.57
C GLU A 497 7.39 -26.66 -5.02
N SER A 498 8.36 -26.78 -5.92
CA SER A 498 8.19 -26.82 -7.37
C SER A 498 8.18 -28.28 -7.84
N VAL A 499 7.01 -28.92 -7.82
CA VAL A 499 6.86 -30.33 -8.23
C VAL A 499 6.79 -30.42 -9.76
N GLU A 500 5.91 -29.61 -10.35
CA GLU A 500 5.71 -29.45 -11.79
C GLU A 500 5.20 -28.02 -12.07
N GLY A 501 5.73 -27.36 -13.10
CA GLY A 501 5.43 -25.94 -13.36
C GLY A 501 6.59 -25.04 -12.96
N SER A 502 6.31 -23.76 -12.68
CA SER A 502 7.32 -22.79 -12.26
C SER A 502 6.78 -21.73 -11.29
N PHE A 503 7.65 -21.29 -10.37
CA PHE A 503 7.45 -20.09 -9.54
C PHE A 503 7.89 -18.80 -10.26
N GLY A 504 8.44 -18.90 -11.47
CA GLY A 504 8.99 -17.78 -12.21
C GLY A 504 10.21 -17.18 -11.51
N THR A 505 10.42 -15.88 -11.66
CA THR A 505 11.46 -15.19 -10.88
C THR A 505 11.05 -15.15 -9.41
N VAL A 506 11.98 -15.45 -8.50
CA VAL A 506 11.70 -15.41 -7.05
C VAL A 506 12.49 -14.26 -6.44
N LYS A 507 11.83 -13.40 -5.66
CA LYS A 507 12.48 -12.35 -4.86
C LYS A 507 12.25 -12.62 -3.37
N ILE A 508 13.32 -12.70 -2.60
CA ILE A 508 13.30 -12.93 -1.15
C ILE A 508 13.80 -11.66 -0.47
N GLY A 509 12.99 -11.09 0.41
CA GLY A 509 13.32 -9.94 1.24
C GLY A 509 12.74 -10.08 2.65
N LYS A 510 12.61 -8.99 3.40
CA LYS A 510 12.02 -8.97 4.75
C LYS A 510 10.88 -7.96 4.86
N SER A 511 9.84 -8.27 5.64
CA SER A 511 8.78 -7.30 5.97
C SER A 511 9.08 -6.48 7.25
N ASP A 512 9.89 -7.03 8.16
CA ASP A 512 10.33 -6.41 9.41
C ASP A 512 11.86 -6.58 9.67
N ASP A 513 12.31 -6.54 10.93
CA ASP A 513 13.71 -6.74 11.31
C ASP A 513 14.10 -8.20 11.60
N SER A 514 13.20 -9.16 11.40
CA SER A 514 13.51 -10.59 11.50
C SER A 514 14.18 -11.12 10.22
N GLN A 515 14.99 -12.17 10.35
CA GLN A 515 15.60 -12.84 9.21
C GLN A 515 14.56 -13.75 8.53
N THR A 516 14.18 -13.42 7.28
CA THR A 516 13.29 -14.26 6.48
C THR A 516 13.93 -15.62 6.18
N VAL A 517 13.23 -16.72 6.45
CA VAL A 517 13.72 -18.08 6.15
C VAL A 517 12.87 -18.70 5.04
N VAL A 518 13.52 -19.06 3.92
CA VAL A 518 12.85 -19.67 2.75
C VAL A 518 13.48 -21.01 2.42
N GLU A 519 12.68 -22.08 2.41
CA GLU A 519 13.09 -23.39 1.88
C GLU A 519 12.64 -23.54 0.43
N LEU A 520 13.56 -23.95 -0.45
CA LEU A 520 13.33 -24.18 -1.87
C LEU A 520 13.42 -25.68 -2.17
N ARG A 521 12.34 -26.25 -2.71
CA ARG A 521 12.22 -27.67 -3.08
C ARG A 521 11.88 -27.82 -4.56
N GLY A 522 12.49 -28.80 -5.23
CA GLY A 522 12.27 -29.05 -6.66
C GLY A 522 13.09 -28.12 -7.56
N THR A 523 12.58 -27.78 -8.75
CA THR A 523 13.34 -27.03 -9.77
C THR A 523 12.96 -25.55 -9.82
N PHE A 524 13.99 -24.69 -9.80
CA PHE A 524 13.92 -23.26 -10.01
C PHE A 524 14.82 -22.91 -11.22
N ASP A 525 14.19 -22.72 -12.38
CA ASP A 525 14.86 -22.48 -13.67
C ASP A 525 15.10 -20.99 -13.97
N LYS A 526 14.50 -20.10 -13.17
CA LYS A 526 14.70 -18.64 -13.19
C LYS A 526 15.50 -18.18 -11.97
N PRO A 527 16.06 -16.96 -11.99
CA PRO A 527 16.83 -16.44 -10.86
C PRO A 527 16.01 -16.35 -9.57
N VAL A 528 16.64 -16.74 -8.47
CA VAL A 528 16.19 -16.49 -7.10
C VAL A 528 17.01 -15.34 -6.51
N THR A 529 16.43 -14.15 -6.39
CA THR A 529 17.13 -12.94 -5.93
C THR A 529 16.84 -12.66 -4.46
N VAL A 530 17.88 -12.55 -3.64
CA VAL A 530 17.81 -12.13 -2.23
C VAL A 530 18.15 -10.64 -2.12
N THR A 531 17.23 -9.82 -1.60
CA THR A 531 17.38 -8.35 -1.53
C THR A 531 17.58 -7.77 -0.14
N ASP A 532 17.50 -8.59 0.91
CA ASP A 532 17.61 -8.18 2.31
C ASP A 532 18.20 -9.34 3.14
N ALA A 533 18.44 -9.15 4.43
CA ALA A 533 18.91 -10.22 5.31
C ALA A 533 17.93 -11.42 5.33
N ALA A 534 18.40 -12.59 4.90
CA ALA A 534 17.57 -13.78 4.74
C ALA A 534 18.39 -15.08 4.84
N LYS A 535 17.73 -16.19 5.16
CA LYS A 535 18.27 -17.54 5.09
C LYS A 535 17.57 -18.33 3.98
N VAL A 536 18.32 -18.82 3.00
CA VAL A 536 17.81 -19.63 1.89
C VAL A 536 18.30 -21.07 2.02
N ILE A 537 17.37 -22.02 2.07
CA ILE A 537 17.64 -23.45 2.26
C ILE A 537 17.25 -24.19 0.97
N ALA A 538 18.24 -24.69 0.23
CA ALA A 538 18.00 -25.60 -0.89
C ALA A 538 17.87 -27.03 -0.36
N ALA A 539 16.67 -27.61 -0.49
CA ALA A 539 16.36 -28.95 0.00
C ALA A 539 17.11 -30.06 -0.76
N PRO A 540 17.16 -31.31 -0.25
CA PRO A 540 17.76 -32.42 -0.97
C PRO A 540 17.16 -32.60 -2.36
N ASN A 541 18.02 -32.61 -3.38
CA ASN A 541 17.66 -32.66 -4.82
C ASN A 541 16.96 -31.41 -5.39
N ALA A 542 16.91 -30.29 -4.64
CA ALA A 542 16.53 -29.01 -5.25
C ALA A 542 17.55 -28.61 -6.33
N ASN A 543 17.06 -28.07 -7.44
CA ASN A 543 17.86 -27.58 -8.56
C ASN A 543 17.64 -26.07 -8.69
N ILE A 544 18.51 -25.30 -8.04
CA ILE A 544 18.51 -23.83 -8.13
C ILE A 544 19.51 -23.44 -9.21
N SER A 545 19.00 -23.00 -10.36
CA SER A 545 19.84 -22.71 -11.54
C SER A 545 20.77 -21.52 -11.31
N GLU A 546 20.25 -20.47 -10.68
CA GLU A 546 20.95 -19.23 -10.33
C GLU A 546 20.31 -18.63 -9.08
N LEU A 547 21.13 -18.27 -8.09
CA LEU A 547 20.73 -17.45 -6.94
C LEU A 547 21.52 -16.13 -6.97
N VAL A 548 20.82 -15.01 -6.88
CA VAL A 548 21.42 -13.67 -6.92
C VAL A 548 21.39 -13.05 -5.53
N VAL A 549 22.56 -12.67 -5.01
CA VAL A 549 22.71 -11.94 -3.74
C VAL A 549 22.83 -10.46 -4.06
N ALA A 550 21.78 -9.69 -3.78
CA ALA A 550 21.70 -8.26 -4.06
C ALA A 550 21.05 -7.46 -2.90
N PRO A 551 21.59 -7.56 -1.66
CA PRO A 551 21.02 -6.88 -0.50
C PRO A 551 20.98 -5.36 -0.66
N GLN A 552 20.01 -4.70 -0.02
CA GLN A 552 19.93 -3.23 0.01
C GLN A 552 20.97 -2.61 0.95
N ASN A 553 21.33 -3.29 2.06
CA ASN A 553 22.34 -2.83 3.00
C ASN A 553 23.56 -3.77 2.97
N LYS A 554 24.77 -3.22 3.04
CA LYS A 554 26.01 -4.01 3.02
C LYS A 554 26.23 -4.83 4.31
N GLU A 555 25.52 -4.48 5.37
CA GLU A 555 25.47 -5.17 6.66
C GLU A 555 24.47 -6.34 6.68
N ASP A 556 23.59 -6.47 5.68
CA ASP A 556 22.64 -7.58 5.60
C ASP A 556 23.38 -8.91 5.39
N ILE A 557 23.07 -9.90 6.23
CA ILE A 557 23.61 -11.26 6.14
C ILE A 557 22.67 -12.13 5.34
N VAL A 558 23.17 -12.68 4.23
CA VAL A 558 22.50 -13.72 3.45
C VAL A 558 23.12 -15.07 3.80
N THR A 559 22.35 -15.95 4.45
CA THR A 559 22.79 -17.29 4.83
C THR A 559 22.27 -18.31 3.82
N LEU A 560 23.15 -19.09 3.21
CA LEU A 560 22.79 -20.20 2.32
C LEU A 560 22.99 -21.54 3.03
N GLN A 561 22.08 -22.49 2.77
CA GLN A 561 22.18 -23.87 3.23
C GLN A 561 21.78 -24.82 2.09
N GLY A 562 22.57 -25.88 1.84
CA GLY A 562 22.27 -26.89 0.81
C GLY A 562 23.07 -26.72 -0.49
N LYS A 563 22.51 -27.14 -1.63
CA LYS A 563 23.23 -27.19 -2.91
C LYS A 563 22.77 -26.10 -3.87
N PHE A 564 23.71 -25.31 -4.37
CA PHE A 564 23.46 -24.24 -5.35
C PHE A 564 24.38 -24.42 -6.57
N LYS A 565 23.85 -24.18 -7.77
CA LYS A 565 24.65 -24.27 -8.99
C LYS A 565 25.50 -23.00 -9.17
N THR A 566 24.84 -21.87 -9.41
CA THR A 566 25.48 -20.56 -9.53
C THR A 566 24.96 -19.63 -8.44
N VAL A 567 25.86 -18.92 -7.77
CA VAL A 567 25.53 -17.81 -6.86
C VAL A 567 26.20 -16.54 -7.37
N ALA A 568 25.42 -15.54 -7.80
CA ALA A 568 25.92 -14.26 -8.29
C ALA A 568 25.77 -13.17 -7.23
N VAL A 569 26.88 -12.57 -6.78
CA VAL A 569 26.89 -11.48 -5.78
C VAL A 569 26.94 -10.15 -6.51
N ASN A 570 25.81 -9.45 -6.57
CA ASN A 570 25.62 -8.25 -7.39
C ASN A 570 25.65 -6.94 -6.60
N ASN A 571 25.39 -6.98 -5.29
CA ASN A 571 25.62 -5.85 -4.37
C ASN A 571 26.63 -6.26 -3.28
N GLN A 572 27.24 -5.28 -2.61
CA GLN A 572 28.12 -5.56 -1.47
C GLN A 572 27.33 -6.29 -0.37
N ALA A 573 27.85 -7.43 0.10
CA ALA A 573 27.10 -8.33 0.98
C ALA A 573 28.00 -9.05 2.00
N LEU A 574 27.38 -9.49 3.11
CA LEU A 574 27.88 -10.57 3.96
C LEU A 574 27.18 -11.87 3.53
N LEU A 575 27.94 -12.85 3.04
CA LEU A 575 27.40 -14.11 2.52
C LEU A 575 27.93 -15.29 3.35
N GLU A 576 27.04 -15.91 4.10
CA GLU A 576 27.35 -17.08 4.93
C GLU A 576 26.98 -18.38 4.20
N LEU A 577 27.92 -19.31 4.08
CA LEU A 577 27.67 -20.67 3.62
C LEU A 577 27.64 -21.59 4.85
N GLY A 578 26.42 -21.96 5.26
CA GLY A 578 26.19 -22.77 6.46
C GLY A 578 26.54 -24.26 6.30
N HIS A 579 26.17 -25.05 7.29
CA HIS A 579 26.50 -26.47 7.36
C HIS A 579 26.07 -27.28 6.12
N ASN A 580 26.98 -28.10 5.60
CA ASN A 580 26.89 -28.92 4.39
C ASN A 580 26.47 -28.15 3.11
N THR A 581 26.78 -26.85 3.03
CA THR A 581 26.50 -26.04 1.83
C THR A 581 27.54 -26.32 0.75
N SER A 582 27.08 -26.54 -0.50
CA SER A 582 27.97 -26.67 -1.64
C SER A 582 27.53 -25.77 -2.79
N VAL A 583 28.41 -24.90 -3.26
CA VAL A 583 28.19 -24.04 -4.43
C VAL A 583 29.13 -24.46 -5.55
N SER A 584 28.62 -24.67 -6.77
CA SER A 584 29.49 -25.00 -7.91
C SER A 584 30.25 -23.77 -8.39
N THR A 585 29.58 -22.66 -8.68
CA THR A 585 30.24 -21.43 -9.14
C THR A 585 29.71 -20.23 -8.35
N ILE A 586 30.61 -19.39 -7.85
CA ILE A 586 30.27 -18.06 -7.33
C ILE A 586 30.81 -16.99 -8.28
N GLU A 587 29.95 -16.09 -8.71
CA GLU A 587 30.27 -14.94 -9.57
C GLU A 587 30.22 -13.66 -8.74
N ILE A 588 31.35 -12.96 -8.59
CA ILE A 588 31.47 -11.79 -7.71
C ILE A 588 31.43 -10.51 -8.54
N ASN A 589 30.24 -9.94 -8.70
CA ASN A 589 30.02 -8.68 -9.42
C ASN A 589 30.10 -7.44 -8.51
N ALA A 590 30.14 -7.63 -7.19
CA ALA A 590 30.42 -6.62 -6.17
C ALA A 590 31.17 -7.25 -4.97
N SER A 591 31.93 -6.44 -4.22
CA SER A 591 32.78 -6.95 -3.12
C SER A 591 32.01 -7.70 -2.04
N VAL A 592 32.56 -8.81 -1.54
CA VAL A 592 31.89 -9.73 -0.60
C VAL A 592 32.77 -10.12 0.58
N ASN A 593 32.15 -10.41 1.72
CA ASN A 593 32.75 -11.22 2.78
C ASN A 593 32.04 -12.58 2.85
N LEU A 594 32.78 -13.63 2.52
CA LEU A 594 32.34 -15.02 2.57
C LEU A 594 32.65 -15.61 3.96
N ILE A 595 31.64 -16.12 4.64
CA ILE A 595 31.76 -16.79 5.95
C ILE A 595 31.44 -18.27 5.74
N LEU A 596 32.43 -19.16 5.89
CA LEU A 596 32.28 -20.60 5.58
C LEU A 596 32.25 -21.46 6.86
N ASP A 597 31.19 -22.26 7.02
CA ASP A 597 31.20 -23.40 7.94
C ASP A 597 32.30 -24.42 7.55
N ALA A 598 32.80 -25.17 8.53
CA ALA A 598 33.85 -26.19 8.33
C ALA A 598 33.49 -27.25 7.26
N THR A 599 32.21 -27.47 7.01
CA THR A 599 31.71 -28.43 5.99
C THR A 599 31.26 -27.78 4.69
N ALA A 600 31.24 -26.45 4.59
CA ALA A 600 30.91 -25.72 3.37
C ALA A 600 31.99 -25.90 2.30
N ARG A 601 31.59 -25.90 1.02
CA ARG A 601 32.50 -26.10 -0.13
C ARG A 601 32.12 -25.22 -1.31
N ILE A 602 33.12 -24.61 -1.93
CA ILE A 602 32.99 -23.85 -3.18
C ILE A 602 33.88 -24.51 -4.24
N ILE A 603 33.32 -24.88 -5.40
CA ILE A 603 34.11 -25.52 -6.48
C ILE A 603 34.85 -24.46 -7.31
N GLU A 604 34.23 -23.31 -7.57
CA GLU A 604 34.77 -22.25 -8.42
C GLU A 604 34.34 -20.85 -7.95
N ILE A 605 35.28 -19.90 -7.95
CA ILE A 605 35.01 -18.46 -7.77
C ILE A 605 35.53 -17.69 -8.99
N THR A 606 34.68 -16.83 -9.56
CA THR A 606 35.01 -15.85 -10.60
C THR A 606 34.88 -14.43 -10.04
N GLU A 607 36.00 -13.72 -9.89
CA GLU A 607 36.04 -12.48 -9.08
C GLU A 607 35.66 -11.19 -9.84
N ASN A 608 35.59 -11.20 -11.17
CA ASN A 608 35.24 -10.06 -12.05
C ASN A 608 35.88 -8.68 -11.73
N GLY A 609 37.01 -8.67 -11.00
CA GLY A 609 37.72 -7.45 -10.58
C GLY A 609 37.29 -6.86 -9.23
N ASN A 610 36.47 -7.58 -8.46
CA ASN A 610 35.97 -7.17 -7.13
C ASN A 610 36.73 -7.83 -5.98
N THR A 611 36.62 -7.27 -4.78
CA THR A 611 37.29 -7.82 -3.59
C THR A 611 36.50 -8.96 -2.96
N VAL A 612 37.13 -10.12 -2.82
CA VAL A 612 36.63 -11.23 -1.99
C VAL A 612 37.42 -11.27 -0.69
N THR A 613 36.72 -11.32 0.44
CA THR A 613 37.30 -11.70 1.74
C THR A 613 36.67 -13.01 2.19
N VAL A 614 37.45 -13.89 2.81
CA VAL A 614 37.02 -15.22 3.24
C VAL A 614 37.35 -15.40 4.72
N SER A 615 36.39 -15.91 5.48
CA SER A 615 36.52 -16.18 6.92
C SER A 615 35.70 -17.43 7.32
N GLY A 616 35.81 -17.82 8.60
CA GLY A 616 35.15 -19.00 9.14
C GLY A 616 35.99 -20.28 9.04
N ASN A 617 35.53 -21.33 9.71
CA ASN A 617 36.30 -22.57 9.89
C ASN A 617 36.51 -23.35 8.59
N GLY A 618 35.69 -23.10 7.57
CA GLY A 618 35.80 -23.72 6.24
C GLY A 618 36.55 -22.90 5.19
N ALA A 619 37.23 -21.80 5.57
CA ALA A 619 37.86 -20.87 4.61
C ALA A 619 38.83 -21.52 3.60
N HIS A 620 39.38 -22.70 3.91
CA HIS A 620 40.27 -23.47 3.04
C HIS A 620 39.55 -24.34 1.98
N ASN A 621 38.22 -24.46 2.02
CA ASN A 621 37.43 -25.34 1.15
C ASN A 621 36.98 -24.67 -0.17
N ILE A 622 37.90 -23.98 -0.85
CA ILE A 622 37.60 -23.15 -2.02
C ILE A 622 38.47 -23.55 -3.23
N GLY A 623 37.82 -23.82 -4.37
CA GLY A 623 38.48 -23.88 -5.68
C GLY A 623 38.48 -22.53 -6.40
N TYR A 624 39.64 -22.17 -6.97
CA TYR A 624 39.91 -20.87 -7.60
C TYR A 624 40.35 -21.05 -9.06
N THR A 625 39.81 -20.23 -9.99
CA THR A 625 40.06 -20.36 -11.44
C THR A 625 40.20 -19.02 -12.19
N GLY A 626 40.79 -17.98 -11.60
CA GLY A 626 40.95 -16.71 -12.33
C GLY A 626 41.96 -15.70 -11.76
N ASN A 627 43.07 -15.52 -12.48
CA ASN A 627 44.11 -14.48 -12.33
C ASN A 627 44.62 -14.17 -10.92
N THR A 628 45.71 -14.86 -10.55
CA THR A 628 46.60 -14.47 -9.45
C THR A 628 47.09 -13.03 -9.60
N ASN A 629 46.63 -12.13 -8.72
CA ASN A 629 47.60 -11.34 -7.99
C ASN A 629 47.85 -12.09 -6.68
N SER A 630 49.06 -12.63 -6.53
CA SER A 630 49.56 -12.94 -5.20
C SER A 630 49.66 -11.65 -4.38
N ASP A 631 49.78 -11.84 -3.06
CA ASP A 631 50.18 -10.83 -2.06
C ASP A 631 49.03 -10.29 -1.20
N ASP A 632 48.28 -11.20 -0.53
CA ASP A 632 47.92 -11.05 0.89
C ASP A 632 47.37 -12.36 1.51
N TYR A 633 48.22 -13.39 1.57
CA TYR A 633 48.11 -14.44 2.58
C TYR A 633 49.28 -14.32 3.53
N ALA A 634 49.10 -13.52 4.58
CA ALA A 634 50.00 -13.49 5.72
C ALA A 634 49.84 -14.78 6.53
N ASP A 635 50.59 -15.81 6.15
CA ASP A 635 50.96 -16.88 7.07
C ASP A 635 51.51 -16.24 8.35
N ASN A 636 51.00 -16.66 9.50
CA ASN A 636 51.53 -16.29 10.80
C ASN A 636 52.26 -17.51 11.42
N PRO A 637 53.56 -17.71 11.13
CA PRO A 637 54.31 -18.83 11.69
C PRO A 637 54.74 -18.51 13.13
N GLY A 638 54.27 -19.30 14.09
CA GLY A 638 54.66 -19.14 15.49
C GLY A 638 54.06 -20.17 16.44
N ASP A 639 54.53 -21.42 16.41
CA ASP A 639 55.66 -21.76 17.29
C ASP A 639 56.40 -23.00 16.77
N GLY A 640 57.69 -23.13 17.09
CA GLY A 640 58.54 -24.25 16.70
C GLY A 640 58.78 -25.22 17.86
N GLY A 641 58.76 -26.52 17.59
CA GLY A 641 58.94 -27.55 18.63
C GLY A 641 59.30 -28.92 18.07
N ASP A 642 60.55 -29.05 17.64
CA ASP A 642 61.36 -30.27 17.43
C ASP A 642 60.73 -31.48 16.74
N ALA A 643 61.30 -31.80 15.56
CA ALA A 643 61.18 -33.11 14.95
C ALA A 643 62.29 -34.04 15.46
N ASP A 644 61.92 -35.20 15.99
CA ASP A 644 62.81 -36.35 16.11
C ASP A 644 62.04 -37.64 15.72
N ASN A 645 62.58 -38.32 14.71
CA ASN A 645 62.20 -39.65 14.24
C ASN A 645 63.48 -40.23 13.61
N PRO A 646 63.94 -41.45 13.94
CA PRO A 646 63.26 -42.66 13.47
C PRO A 646 63.34 -43.89 14.40
N GLY A 647 62.44 -44.88 14.23
CA GLY A 647 62.70 -46.23 14.74
C GLY A 647 61.54 -47.23 14.83
N ASP A 648 61.19 -47.83 13.68
CA ASP A 648 61.03 -49.28 13.45
C ASP A 648 60.31 -50.22 14.48
N GLY A 649 59.35 -51.01 13.97
CA GLY A 649 59.10 -52.39 14.40
C GLY A 649 57.98 -52.68 15.42
N GLY A 650 57.08 -53.61 15.06
CA GLY A 650 56.37 -54.46 16.04
C GLY A 650 54.88 -54.71 15.81
N ASP A 651 54.53 -55.81 15.13
CA ASP A 651 53.24 -56.50 15.34
C ASP A 651 53.20 -57.13 16.75
N ALA A 652 52.07 -57.07 17.47
CA ALA A 652 51.54 -58.15 18.32
C ALA A 652 50.20 -57.79 19.02
N ASP A 653 49.21 -58.67 18.82
CA ASP A 653 48.33 -59.29 19.83
C ASP A 653 47.45 -58.46 20.82
N ASN A 654 46.15 -58.54 20.55
CA ASN A 654 45.04 -58.66 21.54
C ASN A 654 45.23 -59.98 22.37
N PRO A 655 44.65 -60.24 23.58
CA PRO A 655 43.43 -59.66 24.17
C PRO A 655 43.36 -59.51 25.73
N GLY A 656 42.18 -59.13 26.26
CA GLY A 656 41.75 -59.26 27.66
C GLY A 656 41.09 -57.98 28.19
N ASP A 657 39.78 -57.84 28.43
CA ASP A 657 38.77 -58.65 29.15
C ASP A 657 38.65 -58.32 30.67
N GLY A 658 37.40 -58.25 31.17
CA GLY A 658 37.02 -58.20 32.59
C GLY A 658 36.79 -56.81 33.21
N GLY A 659 35.55 -56.52 33.67
CA GLY A 659 35.29 -55.31 34.47
C GLY A 659 33.85 -54.91 34.80
N ASP A 660 32.91 -55.84 35.00
CA ASP A 660 31.57 -55.48 35.54
C ASP A 660 31.64 -54.95 36.98
N ALA A 661 30.77 -53.99 37.31
CA ALA A 661 30.44 -53.63 38.69
C ALA A 661 28.97 -53.13 38.79
N ASP A 662 28.15 -53.91 39.47
CA ASP A 662 26.72 -53.68 39.69
C ASP A 662 26.39 -52.53 40.68
N ASN A 663 25.08 -52.20 40.66
CA ASN A 663 24.18 -51.89 41.80
C ASN A 663 23.62 -50.46 41.95
N PRO A 664 22.39 -50.31 42.52
CA PRO A 664 21.44 -49.29 42.09
C PRO A 664 20.78 -48.52 43.27
N GLY A 665 19.72 -47.75 42.95
CA GLY A 665 18.70 -47.23 43.87
C GLY A 665 17.67 -46.45 43.04
N ASP A 666 16.38 -46.82 42.99
CA ASP A 666 15.36 -46.62 44.04
C ASP A 666 15.47 -45.23 44.71
N GLY A 667 14.44 -44.38 44.72
CA GLY A 667 13.06 -44.50 44.24
C GLY A 667 12.17 -43.48 44.97
N GLY A 668 10.97 -43.16 44.47
CA GLY A 668 10.00 -42.33 45.22
C GLY A 668 9.06 -41.46 44.40
N ASP A 669 7.89 -42.00 44.07
CA ASP A 669 6.70 -41.22 43.73
C ASP A 669 6.10 -40.56 44.98
N ALA A 670 5.48 -39.39 44.83
CA ALA A 670 4.41 -38.92 45.71
C ALA A 670 3.54 -37.84 45.03
N ASP A 671 2.27 -38.16 44.78
CA ASP A 671 1.23 -37.19 44.44
C ASP A 671 0.92 -36.25 45.62
N ASN A 672 0.50 -35.00 45.34
CA ASN A 672 -0.88 -34.53 45.64
C ASN A 672 -1.12 -33.10 45.10
N PRO A 673 -2.31 -32.74 44.60
CA PRO A 673 -2.68 -31.36 44.27
C PRO A 673 -3.24 -30.62 45.49
N GLY A 674 -3.11 -29.29 45.51
CA GLY A 674 -3.70 -28.40 46.50
C GLY A 674 -4.90 -27.63 45.93
N ASP A 675 -6.05 -27.76 46.57
CA ASP A 675 -7.32 -27.07 46.26
C ASP A 675 -7.77 -26.21 47.47
N GLY A 676 -8.60 -25.20 47.22
CA GLY A 676 -9.38 -24.48 48.24
C GLY A 676 -8.96 -23.04 48.57
N GLY A 677 -9.90 -22.08 48.46
CA GLY A 677 -9.75 -20.71 48.97
C GLY A 677 -10.78 -19.70 48.44
N ASP A 678 -11.99 -19.68 49.01
CA ASP A 678 -13.13 -18.84 48.61
C ASP A 678 -13.05 -17.33 48.98
N ALA A 679 -13.85 -16.54 48.23
CA ALA A 679 -14.70 -15.41 48.66
C ALA A 679 -14.17 -13.94 48.82
N ASP A 680 -14.90 -13.07 48.10
CA ASP A 680 -15.53 -11.80 48.53
C ASP A 680 -14.81 -10.42 48.62
N ASN A 681 -15.08 -9.63 47.56
CA ASN A 681 -15.70 -8.28 47.60
C ASN A 681 -14.77 -7.04 47.84
N PRO A 682 -15.25 -5.77 47.73
CA PRO A 682 -14.82 -4.93 46.60
C PRO A 682 -14.23 -3.55 46.99
N GLY A 683 -13.71 -2.82 45.99
CA GLY A 683 -13.29 -1.41 46.09
C GLY A 683 -13.33 -0.72 44.73
#